data_AF-A0A1M3EEN0-F1
#
_entry.id   AF-A0A1M3EEN0-F1
#
_cell.length_a   1.000
_cell.length_b   1.000
_cell.length_c   1.000
_cell.angle_alpha   90.00
_cell.angle_beta   90.00
_cell.angle_gamma   90.00
#
_symmetry.space_group_name_H-M   'P 1'
#
loop_
_entity.id
_entity.type
_entity.pdbx_description
1 polymer ?
#
loop_
_entity_poly.entity_id
_entity_poly.type
_entity_poly.pdbx_seq_one_letter_code
_entity_poly.pdbx_strand_id
1 'polypeptide(L)'
;MRSFVLALALLLLVCNSYAQEQYHRVKVMTGTEGLKRMSEKGIAIDHGILKKDHYFISDFSDSELSEVRSLGLPFEVQIEDVGRFYAERNRDKVAERPSDELGCLKCTDYPTPANFTLGSMGGFYTYTELLNILDSMRVKYPGLVSVKQAVSPTNSTEGRPVYYVRISNNPDVDQSNKPEVLYTALHHAREAQSLSQLVFYMWYLLEQYGTDADVTYLLNNRELYFVPCVNPDGYIYNQTTDPAGGGMWRKNRRNNGNTFGVDLNRNYNSFWGYDNVGSSPQPSSDTYRGTAAFSENETRAIRDFCNSREFVLALNAHTFSNLLIYPYSHLPNLLTPDSATFSCLAHEMSLCSGFNTGTPNQTVGYATNGDSDGWMYDEQASKGKIFALTPEAGSLSDGFWPMQSRIIPIAKNTMQQNLYAAWLAGAFAELKSGLDLSIPAITTRIPFEFKRIGLTNGAYTVSLLPVSNNIVSVGSPVVIQDPLIDVIRRDSIDIQLNSNISQGDQVRFALKWTHSSGAEQTDTITTLYGNPQIAFYTDGNSMSGFESTGTWGITTHEFTSPAGSIAESPAGNYAANTNSSISCTDWIDLQDADKALMLFDAKWEIEKGFDYTVLEVMEEGGAWTKLCGQFTAKGTESQGNFQVYDGASNGWVKERVVLDQFAGKKVKFRFVFFSDGFGQETGFKFDELKVLKAGRHTSGLRPNAVMDFGLSNVPNPATNMTTFLYQLGQKNIEARLVIRDVSGRVVWQQSIDPQQSSVQVRLDPFTSGMYFYRLETNKGNSGSKKMVIIR
;
A
#
# COMPACT_ATOMS: atom_id res chain seq x y z
N MET A 1 70.65 33.54 -23.00
CA MET A 1 69.22 33.35 -23.36
C MET A 1 69.01 31.95 -23.96
N ARG A 2 69.08 30.89 -23.16
CA ARG A 2 68.78 29.50 -23.61
C ARG A 2 68.27 28.60 -22.45
N SER A 3 67.71 29.20 -21.40
CA SER A 3 67.25 28.45 -20.21
C SER A 3 65.89 28.90 -19.67
N PHE A 4 65.05 29.55 -20.50
CA PHE A 4 63.73 30.04 -20.09
C PHE A 4 62.54 29.47 -20.89
N VAL A 5 62.79 28.50 -21.77
CA VAL A 5 61.74 27.92 -22.66
C VAL A 5 61.42 26.46 -22.31
N LEU A 6 62.21 25.78 -21.47
CA LEU A 6 61.94 24.37 -21.10
C LEU A 6 61.09 24.19 -19.83
N ALA A 7 60.80 25.26 -19.07
CA ALA A 7 60.01 25.16 -17.84
C ALA A 7 58.49 25.33 -18.04
N LEU A 8 58.04 25.71 -19.25
CA LEU A 8 56.62 25.91 -19.55
C LEU A 8 55.95 24.71 -20.25
N ALA A 9 56.70 23.64 -20.57
CA ALA A 9 56.21 22.46 -21.27
C ALA A 9 55.96 21.25 -20.35
N LEU A 10 56.20 21.37 -19.03
CA LEU A 10 56.06 20.28 -18.05
C LEU A 10 55.00 20.56 -16.97
N LEU A 11 54.03 21.43 -17.27
CA LEU A 11 52.88 21.76 -16.41
C LEU A 11 51.54 21.61 -17.15
N LEU A 12 51.50 20.77 -18.19
CA LEU A 12 50.27 20.12 -18.61
C LEU A 12 50.10 18.87 -17.74
N LEU A 13 49.65 19.10 -16.51
CA LEU A 13 48.96 18.07 -15.74
C LEU A 13 47.84 17.55 -16.64
N VAL A 14 47.99 16.30 -17.06
CA VAL A 14 46.94 15.55 -17.72
C VAL A 14 45.82 15.40 -16.69
N CYS A 15 44.93 16.39 -16.62
CA CYS A 15 43.57 16.16 -16.20
C CYS A 15 42.98 15.22 -17.26
N ASN A 16 43.11 13.91 -17.05
CA ASN A 16 42.21 12.95 -17.68
C ASN A 16 40.84 13.20 -17.07
N SER A 17 40.14 14.22 -17.57
CA SER A 17 38.70 14.29 -17.48
C SER A 17 38.18 13.13 -18.32
N TYR A 18 37.99 11.97 -17.70
CA TYR A 18 37.10 10.97 -18.28
C TYR A 18 35.75 11.66 -18.42
N ALA A 19 35.34 11.92 -19.67
CA ALA A 19 34.03 12.45 -19.94
C ALA A 19 33.01 11.46 -19.35
N GLN A 20 32.05 11.99 -18.59
CA GLN A 20 30.94 11.19 -18.11
C GLN A 20 30.18 10.63 -19.32
N GLU A 21 29.78 9.36 -19.25
CA GLU A 21 28.99 8.76 -20.33
C GLU A 21 27.66 9.52 -20.51
N GLN A 22 27.21 9.63 -21.75
CA GLN A 22 25.88 10.16 -22.04
C GLN A 22 24.84 9.09 -21.70
N TYR A 23 23.70 9.51 -21.17
CA TYR A 23 22.57 8.64 -20.84
C TYR A 23 21.38 8.93 -21.74
N HIS A 24 20.70 7.86 -22.15
CA HIS A 24 19.59 7.84 -23.09
C HIS A 24 18.37 7.21 -22.43
N ARG A 25 17.19 7.83 -22.57
CA ARG A 25 15.95 7.15 -22.19
C ARG A 25 15.54 6.22 -23.32
N VAL A 26 15.46 4.92 -23.04
CA VAL A 26 15.23 3.91 -24.07
C VAL A 26 14.11 2.97 -23.64
N LYS A 27 13.18 2.72 -24.56
CA LYS A 27 12.18 1.67 -24.45
C LYS A 27 12.70 0.42 -25.15
N VAL A 28 13.08 -0.60 -24.38
CA VAL A 28 13.55 -1.89 -24.89
C VAL A 28 12.36 -2.83 -24.97
N MET A 29 12.10 -3.41 -26.14
CA MET A 29 11.06 -4.44 -26.33
C MET A 29 11.60 -5.77 -25.80
N THR A 30 11.15 -6.17 -24.62
CA THR A 30 11.74 -7.26 -23.85
C THR A 30 10.74 -7.85 -22.87
N GLY A 31 11.01 -9.10 -22.48
CA GLY A 31 10.30 -9.78 -21.40
C GLY A 31 11.25 -10.31 -20.34
N THR A 32 10.77 -11.22 -19.50
CA THR A 32 11.53 -11.76 -18.37
C THR A 32 12.91 -12.30 -18.79
N GLU A 33 12.99 -13.06 -19.89
CA GLU A 33 14.26 -13.62 -20.39
C GLU A 33 15.20 -12.53 -20.93
N GLY A 34 14.67 -11.51 -21.60
CA GLY A 34 15.50 -10.43 -22.12
C GLY A 34 16.04 -9.53 -21.00
N LEU A 35 15.25 -9.26 -19.95
CA LEU A 35 15.72 -8.59 -18.73
C LEU A 35 16.85 -9.37 -18.04
N LYS A 36 16.69 -10.69 -17.92
CA LYS A 36 17.74 -11.57 -17.39
C LYS A 36 19.02 -11.45 -18.21
N ARG A 37 18.94 -11.54 -19.54
CA ARG A 37 20.10 -11.39 -20.44
C ARG A 37 20.74 -10.00 -20.36
N MET A 38 19.94 -8.94 -20.19
CA MET A 38 20.46 -7.58 -19.96
C MET A 38 21.23 -7.51 -18.63
N SER A 39 20.66 -8.08 -17.58
CA SER A 39 21.28 -8.11 -16.26
C SER A 39 22.59 -8.91 -16.24
N GLU A 40 22.65 -10.06 -16.93
CA GLU A 40 23.86 -10.88 -17.12
C GLU A 40 24.98 -10.12 -17.86
N LYS A 41 24.63 -9.11 -18.66
CA LYS A 41 25.59 -8.19 -19.30
C LYS A 41 26.03 -7.03 -18.39
N GLY A 42 25.51 -6.96 -17.17
CA GLY A 42 25.83 -5.90 -16.21
C GLY A 42 25.10 -4.58 -16.46
N ILE A 43 24.00 -4.62 -17.22
CA ILE A 43 23.11 -3.47 -17.45
C ILE A 43 22.24 -3.25 -16.19
N ALA A 44 22.16 -2.01 -15.73
CA ALA A 44 21.29 -1.64 -14.62
C ALA A 44 19.82 -1.71 -15.05
N ILE A 45 19.04 -2.57 -14.38
CA ILE A 45 17.58 -2.74 -14.61
C ILE A 45 16.78 -2.56 -13.31
N ASP A 46 17.40 -1.97 -12.29
CA ASP A 46 16.84 -1.78 -10.96
C ASP A 46 15.91 -0.57 -10.84
N HIS A 47 15.79 0.21 -11.91
CA HIS A 47 14.96 1.40 -12.00
C HIS A 47 14.37 1.49 -13.41
N GLY A 48 13.09 1.83 -13.50
CA GLY A 48 12.39 1.93 -14.78
C GLY A 48 10.94 1.45 -14.70
N ILE A 49 10.26 1.51 -15.84
CA ILE A 49 8.88 1.03 -15.97
C ILE A 49 8.89 -0.28 -16.75
N LEU A 50 8.44 -1.35 -16.10
CA LEU A 50 8.26 -2.66 -16.71
C LEU A 50 6.79 -2.86 -17.11
N LYS A 51 6.56 -3.12 -18.39
CA LYS A 51 5.35 -3.82 -18.85
C LYS A 51 5.74 -5.27 -19.09
N LYS A 52 5.34 -6.15 -18.18
CA LYS A 52 5.77 -7.55 -18.12
C LYS A 52 5.62 -8.22 -19.49
N ASP A 53 6.68 -8.87 -19.95
CA ASP A 53 6.76 -9.59 -21.23
C ASP A 53 6.52 -8.76 -22.51
N HIS A 54 6.56 -7.43 -22.41
CA HIS A 54 6.41 -6.51 -23.55
C HIS A 54 7.57 -5.53 -23.69
N TYR A 55 7.81 -4.70 -22.67
CA TYR A 55 8.88 -3.70 -22.73
C TYR A 55 9.36 -3.25 -21.35
N PHE A 56 10.57 -2.70 -21.34
CA PHE A 56 11.18 -2.04 -20.20
C PHE A 56 11.71 -0.67 -20.61
N ILE A 57 11.37 0.38 -19.86
CA ILE A 57 11.82 1.75 -20.13
C ILE A 57 12.71 2.22 -19.00
N SER A 58 13.94 2.61 -19.32
CA SER A 58 14.89 3.19 -18.35
C SER A 58 15.89 4.13 -19.02
N ASP A 59 16.75 4.75 -18.21
CA ASP A 59 17.82 5.64 -18.63
C ASP A 59 19.14 4.84 -18.68
N PHE A 60 19.64 4.54 -19.87
CA PHE A 60 20.83 3.70 -20.12
C PHE A 60 22.03 4.55 -20.54
N SER A 61 23.23 4.23 -20.04
CA SER A 61 24.46 4.85 -20.53
C SER A 61 24.79 4.43 -21.98
N ASP A 62 25.68 5.14 -22.67
CA ASP A 62 26.19 4.75 -23.99
C ASP A 62 26.72 3.30 -24.01
N SER A 63 27.45 2.90 -22.96
CA SER A 63 27.97 1.56 -22.80
C SER A 63 26.85 0.53 -22.61
N GLU A 64 25.86 0.82 -21.77
CA GLU A 64 24.71 -0.05 -21.57
C GLU A 64 23.84 -0.20 -22.83
N LEU A 65 23.57 0.90 -23.53
CA LEU A 65 22.83 0.87 -24.79
C LEU A 65 23.57 0.10 -25.89
N SER A 66 24.90 0.14 -25.89
CA SER A 66 25.73 -0.69 -26.77
C SER A 66 25.58 -2.19 -26.45
N GLU A 67 25.49 -2.55 -25.16
CA GLU A 67 25.21 -3.92 -24.75
C GLU A 67 23.79 -4.36 -25.13
N VAL A 68 22.77 -3.49 -24.98
CA VAL A 68 21.40 -3.76 -25.48
C VAL A 68 21.41 -4.07 -26.98
N ARG A 69 22.12 -3.27 -27.79
CA ARG A 69 22.32 -3.53 -29.22
C ARG A 69 22.98 -4.88 -29.47
N SER A 70 24.01 -5.23 -28.70
CA SER A 70 24.73 -6.51 -28.83
C SER A 70 23.85 -7.73 -28.54
N LEU A 71 22.83 -7.57 -27.68
CA LEU A 71 21.87 -8.62 -27.35
C LEU A 71 20.81 -8.85 -28.45
N GLY A 72 20.76 -7.97 -29.45
CA GLY A 72 19.77 -8.02 -30.53
C GLY A 72 18.34 -7.71 -30.07
N LEU A 73 18.17 -7.04 -28.93
CA LEU A 73 16.86 -6.62 -28.44
C LEU A 73 16.38 -5.40 -29.22
N PRO A 74 15.16 -5.38 -29.77
CA PRO A 74 14.60 -4.18 -30.39
C PRO A 74 14.39 -3.08 -29.35
N PHE A 75 14.69 -1.83 -29.71
CA PHE A 75 14.48 -0.70 -28.82
C PHE A 75 14.17 0.60 -29.58
N GLU A 76 13.63 1.56 -28.85
CA GLU A 76 13.31 2.92 -29.28
C GLU A 76 13.96 3.92 -28.32
N VAL A 77 14.75 4.86 -28.84
CA VAL A 77 15.30 5.97 -28.03
C VAL A 77 14.23 7.05 -27.92
N GLN A 78 13.82 7.35 -26.69
CA GLN A 78 12.81 8.35 -26.37
C GLN A 78 13.43 9.71 -26.03
N ILE A 79 14.61 9.71 -25.39
CA ILE A 79 15.39 10.90 -25.07
C ILE A 79 16.87 10.59 -25.35
N GLU A 80 17.47 11.33 -26.29
CA GLU A 80 18.86 11.14 -26.72
C GLU A 80 19.89 11.62 -25.68
N ASP A 81 19.57 12.65 -24.89
CA ASP A 81 20.48 13.16 -23.86
C ASP A 81 19.66 13.53 -22.63
N VAL A 82 19.60 12.59 -21.69
CA VAL A 82 18.81 12.71 -20.46
C VAL A 82 19.40 13.78 -19.53
N GLY A 83 20.72 13.90 -19.45
CA GLY A 83 21.39 14.92 -18.63
C GLY A 83 21.07 16.33 -19.12
N ARG A 84 21.16 16.53 -20.44
CA ARG A 84 20.75 17.80 -21.08
C ARG A 84 19.26 18.05 -20.94
N PHE A 85 18.41 17.05 -21.15
CA PHE A 85 16.96 17.17 -20.95
C PHE A 85 16.63 17.65 -19.54
N TYR A 86 17.27 17.08 -18.51
CA TYR A 86 17.11 17.50 -17.11
C TYR A 86 17.62 18.93 -16.85
N ALA A 87 18.76 19.30 -17.45
CA ALA A 87 19.29 20.65 -17.32
C ALA A 87 18.41 21.71 -18.02
N GLU A 88 17.82 21.38 -19.18
CA GLU A 88 16.98 22.29 -19.96
C GLU A 88 15.57 22.45 -19.34
N ARG A 89 14.91 21.37 -18.91
CA ARG A 89 13.57 21.45 -18.32
C ARG A 89 13.50 22.31 -17.04
N ASN A 90 14.61 22.41 -16.32
CA ASN A 90 14.73 23.26 -15.13
C ASN A 90 14.92 24.76 -15.45
N ARG A 91 15.23 25.12 -16.70
CA ARG A 91 15.36 26.53 -17.13
C ARG A 91 14.02 27.17 -17.45
N ASP A 92 13.08 26.40 -17.99
CA ASP A 92 11.87 26.94 -18.64
C ASP A 92 10.71 27.23 -17.68
N LYS A 93 10.88 27.01 -16.36
CA LYS A 93 9.83 27.21 -15.32
C LYS A 93 8.45 26.71 -15.78
N VAL A 94 8.41 25.58 -16.49
CA VAL A 94 7.15 25.03 -16.99
C VAL A 94 6.34 24.60 -15.79
N ALA A 95 5.20 25.24 -15.59
CA ALA A 95 4.24 24.83 -14.57
C ALA A 95 3.43 23.66 -15.12
N GLU A 96 3.88 22.43 -14.90
CA GLU A 96 2.91 21.34 -14.87
C GLU A 96 2.08 21.51 -13.59
N ARG A 97 0.77 21.55 -13.77
CA ARG A 97 -0.16 21.40 -12.64
C ARG A 97 0.09 20.02 -12.05
N PRO A 98 0.29 19.88 -10.72
CA PRO A 98 -0.05 18.63 -10.08
C PRO A 98 -1.48 18.33 -10.48
N SER A 99 -1.74 17.18 -11.12
CA SER A 99 -3.11 16.67 -11.18
C SER A 99 -3.63 16.68 -9.75
N ASP A 100 -4.87 17.10 -9.51
CA ASP A 100 -5.47 17.03 -8.18
C ASP A 100 -5.43 15.56 -7.71
N GLU A 101 -4.40 15.23 -6.90
CA GLU A 101 -3.96 13.88 -6.56
C GLU A 101 -4.76 13.28 -5.38
N LEU A 102 -5.71 14.05 -4.84
CA LEU A 102 -6.56 13.66 -3.72
C LEU A 102 -7.88 13.08 -4.26
N GLY A 103 -7.86 11.79 -4.57
CA GLY A 103 -9.08 10.98 -4.66
C GLY A 103 -9.81 10.88 -3.30
N CYS A 104 -10.81 10.00 -3.15
CA CYS A 104 -11.61 9.93 -1.92
C CYS A 104 -11.00 9.15 -0.73
N LEU A 105 -9.73 8.75 -0.77
CA LEU A 105 -8.97 8.43 0.44
C LEU A 105 -8.73 9.76 1.15
N LYS A 106 -9.06 9.83 2.44
CA LYS A 106 -8.64 10.95 3.30
C LYS A 106 -7.13 10.86 3.57
N CYS A 107 -6.34 10.96 2.52
CA CYS A 107 -4.91 11.10 2.61
C CYS A 107 -4.62 12.50 3.15
N THR A 108 -3.80 12.57 4.19
CA THR A 108 -3.40 13.84 4.77
C THR A 108 -2.65 14.65 3.72
N ASP A 109 -3.18 15.82 3.34
CA ASP A 109 -2.35 16.80 2.64
C ASP A 109 -1.39 17.41 3.64
N TYR A 110 -0.16 16.89 3.64
CA TYR A 110 0.88 17.36 4.54
C TYR A 110 1.25 18.81 4.18
N PRO A 111 1.15 19.78 5.11
CA PRO A 111 1.61 21.14 4.84
C PRO A 111 3.09 21.14 4.48
N THR A 112 3.46 21.98 3.52
CA THR A 112 4.87 22.25 3.23
C THR A 112 5.49 22.96 4.43
N PRO A 113 6.58 22.43 5.03
CA PRO A 113 7.25 23.08 6.15
C PRO A 113 7.74 24.48 5.76
N ALA A 114 7.57 25.44 6.66
CA ALA A 114 7.91 26.84 6.46
C ALA A 114 9.42 27.05 6.21
N ASN A 115 10.28 26.17 6.76
CA ASN A 115 11.73 26.24 6.57
C ASN A 115 12.24 25.33 5.43
N PHE A 116 11.37 24.62 4.73
CA PHE A 116 11.76 23.87 3.54
C PHE A 116 11.90 24.82 2.34
N THR A 117 13.09 24.88 1.74
CA THR A 117 13.41 25.74 0.60
C THR A 117 14.07 24.94 -0.50
N LEU A 118 13.86 25.27 -1.78
CA LEU A 118 14.62 24.63 -2.85
C LEU A 118 16.10 25.07 -2.83
N GLY A 119 17.01 24.16 -3.17
CA GLY A 119 18.46 24.41 -3.19
C GLY A 119 18.96 24.98 -4.52
N SER A 120 20.24 25.39 -4.56
CA SER A 120 20.80 26.09 -5.72
C SER A 120 21.13 25.19 -6.92
N MET A 121 21.16 23.87 -6.76
CA MET A 121 21.52 22.90 -7.80
C MET A 121 20.26 22.39 -8.52
N GLY A 122 19.66 23.23 -9.36
CA GLY A 122 18.43 22.89 -10.10
C GLY A 122 17.20 22.70 -9.21
N GLY A 123 17.19 23.32 -8.02
CA GLY A 123 16.16 23.13 -6.99
C GLY A 123 16.55 22.13 -5.90
N PHE A 124 17.63 21.37 -6.10
CA PHE A 124 18.20 20.46 -5.12
C PHE A 124 19.36 21.11 -4.35
N TYR A 125 19.66 20.59 -3.16
CA TYR A 125 20.70 21.13 -2.30
C TYR A 125 22.09 20.71 -2.77
N THR A 126 23.03 21.64 -2.84
CA THR A 126 24.46 21.30 -2.81
C THR A 126 24.82 20.61 -1.49
N TYR A 127 25.94 19.88 -1.45
CA TYR A 127 26.40 19.25 -0.21
C TYR A 127 26.62 20.26 0.92
N THR A 128 27.08 21.47 0.60
CA THR A 128 27.27 22.53 1.59
C THR A 128 25.92 23.07 2.10
N GLU A 129 24.94 23.26 1.23
CA GLU A 129 23.58 23.64 1.64
C GLU A 129 22.96 22.58 2.55
N LEU A 130 23.12 21.29 2.25
CA LEU A 130 22.69 20.19 3.12
C LEU A 130 23.28 20.32 4.53
N LEU A 131 24.61 20.47 4.65
CA LEU A 131 25.24 20.59 5.96
C LEU A 131 24.74 21.82 6.74
N ASN A 132 24.55 22.94 6.04
CA ASN A 132 24.00 24.17 6.63
C ASN A 132 22.54 24.00 7.08
N ILE A 133 21.74 23.21 6.36
CA ILE A 133 20.36 22.88 6.76
C ILE A 133 20.36 22.06 8.04
N LEU A 134 21.22 21.06 8.18
CA LEU A 134 21.33 20.27 9.41
C LEU A 134 21.73 21.15 10.61
N ASP A 135 22.68 22.07 10.42
CA ASP A 135 23.08 23.02 11.46
C ASP A 135 21.94 24.00 11.80
N SER A 136 21.20 24.47 10.79
CA SER A 136 20.02 25.32 10.95
C SER A 136 18.92 24.63 11.77
N MET A 137 18.64 23.35 11.47
CA MET A 137 17.67 22.56 12.24
C MET A 137 18.07 22.51 13.72
N ARG A 138 19.34 22.25 14.03
CA ARG A 138 19.85 22.25 15.42
C ARG A 138 19.74 23.62 16.09
N VAL A 139 20.06 24.69 15.38
CA VAL A 139 19.96 26.06 15.93
C VAL A 139 18.50 26.40 16.27
N LYS A 140 17.55 26.04 15.41
CA LYS A 140 16.13 26.36 15.59
C LYS A 140 15.43 25.43 16.60
N TYR A 141 15.82 24.16 16.63
CA TYR A 141 15.16 23.13 17.43
C TYR A 141 16.17 22.32 18.28
N PRO A 142 16.94 22.97 19.18
CA PRO A 142 17.98 22.30 19.95
C PRO A 142 17.45 21.24 20.94
N GLY A 143 16.15 21.28 21.27
CA GLY A 143 15.51 20.24 22.09
C GLY A 143 14.99 19.04 21.29
N LEU A 144 15.02 19.09 19.95
CA LEU A 144 14.38 18.08 19.10
C LEU A 144 15.30 17.43 18.06
N VAL A 145 16.40 18.07 17.69
CA VAL A 145 17.41 17.49 16.79
C VAL A 145 18.80 17.60 17.38
N SER A 146 19.62 16.56 17.19
CA SER A 146 20.99 16.51 17.69
C SER A 146 21.90 17.43 16.88
N VAL A 147 23.10 17.71 17.39
CA VAL A 147 24.19 18.15 16.51
C VAL A 147 24.47 17.03 15.48
N LYS A 148 24.87 17.40 14.26
CA LYS A 148 25.32 16.39 13.28
C LYS A 148 26.57 15.67 13.78
N GLN A 149 26.60 14.36 13.65
CA GLN A 149 27.69 13.49 14.09
C GLN A 149 28.08 12.53 12.97
N ALA A 150 29.33 12.06 12.95
CA ALA A 150 29.73 11.03 12.00
C ALA A 150 29.12 9.68 12.42
N VAL A 151 28.62 8.90 11.45
CA VAL A 151 28.04 7.57 11.69
C VAL A 151 29.09 6.54 12.16
N SER A 152 30.35 6.77 11.80
CA SER A 152 31.52 5.94 12.15
C SER A 152 32.79 6.82 12.10
N PRO A 153 33.89 6.43 12.76
CA PRO A 153 35.22 7.02 12.54
C PRO A 153 35.75 6.83 11.11
N THR A 154 35.14 5.93 10.32
CA THR A 154 35.48 5.72 8.92
C THR A 154 34.90 6.82 8.04
N ASN A 155 35.76 7.63 7.43
CA ASN A 155 35.37 8.62 6.42
C ASN A 155 35.19 7.98 5.04
N SER A 156 34.44 8.63 4.15
CA SER A 156 34.28 8.30 2.74
C SER A 156 35.62 8.11 2.01
N THR A 157 35.56 7.63 0.78
CA THR A 157 36.74 7.34 -0.05
C THR A 157 37.66 8.56 -0.24
N GLU A 158 37.09 9.75 -0.37
CA GLU A 158 37.81 11.03 -0.47
C GLU A 158 37.98 11.74 0.89
N GLY A 159 37.71 11.05 2.01
CA GLY A 159 38.03 11.51 3.35
C GLY A 159 36.97 12.40 4.01
N ARG A 160 35.72 12.38 3.55
CA ARG A 160 34.61 13.15 4.15
C ARG A 160 33.83 12.31 5.17
N PRO A 161 33.46 12.85 6.34
CA PRO A 161 32.57 12.13 7.24
C PRO A 161 31.19 11.91 6.62
N VAL A 162 30.60 10.73 6.84
CA VAL A 162 29.18 10.47 6.58
C VAL A 162 28.41 10.87 7.83
N TYR A 163 27.55 11.87 7.72
CA TYR A 163 26.87 12.47 8.87
C TYR A 163 25.47 11.91 9.10
N TYR A 164 25.09 11.82 10.37
CA TYR A 164 23.72 11.65 10.81
C TYR A 164 23.27 12.74 11.78
N VAL A 165 21.96 12.91 11.90
CA VAL A 165 21.31 13.59 13.02
C VAL A 165 20.24 12.68 13.60
N ARG A 166 19.97 12.84 14.90
CA ARG A 166 18.84 12.19 15.57
C ARG A 166 17.75 13.22 15.84
N ILE A 167 16.49 12.88 15.53
CA ILE A 167 15.30 13.66 15.87
C ILE A 167 14.47 12.87 16.90
N SER A 168 14.33 13.43 18.11
CA SER A 168 13.53 12.88 19.21
C SER A 168 13.25 13.98 20.25
N ASN A 169 12.42 13.73 21.26
CA ASN A 169 12.21 14.70 22.35
C ASN A 169 13.40 14.85 23.33
N ASN A 170 14.47 14.08 23.15
CA ASN A 170 15.74 14.23 23.89
C ASN A 170 16.91 13.81 23.00
N PRO A 171 17.25 14.59 21.97
CA PRO A 171 18.05 14.14 20.84
C PRO A 171 19.54 14.04 21.14
N ASP A 172 20.01 14.46 22.32
CA ASP A 172 21.42 14.42 22.71
C ASP A 172 21.75 13.21 23.63
N VAL A 173 20.74 12.41 24.03
CA VAL A 173 20.91 11.20 24.85
C VAL A 173 20.21 10.01 24.20
N ASP A 174 20.90 8.87 24.15
CA ASP A 174 20.32 7.56 23.75
C ASP A 174 19.18 7.12 24.67
N GLN A 175 18.03 6.79 24.08
CA GLN A 175 16.79 6.47 24.79
C GLN A 175 16.41 5.01 24.53
N SER A 176 17.23 4.08 25.04
CA SER A 176 17.16 2.63 24.81
C SER A 176 15.80 1.94 25.04
N ASN A 177 14.80 2.62 25.61
CA ASN A 177 13.43 2.14 25.76
C ASN A 177 12.51 2.50 24.57
N LYS A 178 13.01 3.24 23.58
CA LYS A 178 12.28 3.68 22.40
C LYS A 178 12.76 2.92 21.16
N PRO A 179 11.84 2.45 20.29
CA PRO A 179 12.23 1.89 19.00
C PRO A 179 12.98 2.93 18.15
N GLU A 180 14.11 2.50 17.57
CA GLU A 180 14.92 3.31 16.66
C GLU A 180 14.53 3.03 15.19
N VAL A 181 14.45 4.10 14.39
CA VAL A 181 14.19 4.01 12.94
C VAL A 181 15.28 4.72 12.17
N LEU A 182 15.82 4.06 11.15
CA LEU A 182 16.85 4.62 10.28
C LEU A 182 16.25 5.11 8.96
N TYR A 183 16.60 6.32 8.55
CA TYR A 183 16.29 6.84 7.24
C TYR A 183 17.58 7.27 6.56
N THR A 184 17.82 6.78 5.34
CA THR A 184 19.00 7.17 4.55
C THR A 184 18.58 7.73 3.20
N ALA A 185 19.47 8.51 2.59
CA ALA A 185 19.32 9.00 1.23
C ALA A 185 20.69 9.09 0.54
N LEU A 186 20.68 9.21 -0.79
CA LEU A 186 21.87 9.31 -1.64
C LEU A 186 22.86 8.17 -1.41
N HIS A 187 22.38 6.93 -1.35
CA HIS A 187 23.24 5.77 -1.62
C HIS A 187 23.78 5.85 -3.06
N HIS A 188 22.95 6.27 -4.01
CA HIS A 188 23.36 6.65 -5.36
C HIS A 188 23.37 8.17 -5.52
N ALA A 189 24.42 8.69 -6.15
CA ALA A 189 24.67 10.13 -6.22
C ALA A 189 23.75 10.90 -7.18
N ARG A 190 23.11 10.25 -8.15
CA ARG A 190 22.23 10.89 -9.14
C ARG A 190 20.80 11.11 -8.63
N GLU A 191 20.47 10.62 -7.44
CA GLU A 191 19.11 10.51 -6.93
C GLU A 191 18.76 11.66 -5.96
N ALA A 192 18.95 12.90 -6.41
CA ALA A 192 18.88 14.10 -5.57
C ALA A 192 17.53 14.30 -4.85
N GLN A 193 16.44 13.77 -5.41
CA GLN A 193 15.12 13.83 -4.79
C GLN A 193 14.99 12.93 -3.55
N SER A 194 15.79 11.86 -3.41
CA SER A 194 15.88 11.07 -2.17
C SER A 194 16.31 11.93 -0.97
N LEU A 195 17.22 12.87 -1.19
CA LEU A 195 17.64 13.85 -0.19
C LEU A 195 16.53 14.86 0.10
N SER A 196 15.94 15.45 -0.93
CA SER A 196 14.92 16.50 -0.77
C SER A 196 13.71 16.01 0.01
N GLN A 197 13.21 14.80 -0.28
CA GLN A 197 12.08 14.24 0.48
C GLN A 197 12.43 13.98 1.95
N LEU A 198 13.68 13.58 2.22
CA LEU A 198 14.10 13.32 3.59
C LEU A 198 14.23 14.61 4.40
N VAL A 199 14.83 15.65 3.80
CA VAL A 199 14.90 16.99 4.41
C VAL A 199 13.51 17.59 4.63
N PHE A 200 12.57 17.37 3.71
CA PHE A 200 11.17 17.78 3.88
C PHE A 200 10.56 17.12 5.12
N TYR A 201 10.69 15.79 5.25
CA TYR A 201 10.17 15.06 6.39
C TYR A 201 10.80 15.53 7.71
N MET A 202 12.12 15.76 7.73
CA MET A 202 12.82 16.28 8.91
C MET A 202 12.27 17.65 9.35
N TRP A 203 12.09 18.61 8.43
CA TRP A 203 11.47 19.90 8.77
C TRP A 203 10.02 19.73 9.24
N TYR A 204 9.25 18.85 8.61
CA TYR A 204 7.88 18.57 9.00
C TYR A 204 7.81 18.09 10.46
N LEU A 205 8.64 17.12 10.84
CA LEU A 205 8.71 16.62 12.22
C LEU A 205 9.00 17.73 13.24
N LEU A 206 9.98 18.59 12.93
CA LEU A 206 10.42 19.66 13.83
C LEU A 206 9.36 20.76 13.97
N GLU A 207 8.73 21.16 12.87
CA GLU A 207 7.75 22.25 12.85
C GLU A 207 6.36 21.84 13.37
N GLN A 208 6.01 20.55 13.25
CA GLN A 208 4.72 20.04 13.70
C GLN A 208 4.74 19.51 15.15
N TYR A 209 5.92 19.42 15.79
CA TYR A 209 6.00 19.02 17.20
C TYR A 209 5.30 20.04 18.12
N GLY A 210 4.38 19.55 18.95
CA GLY A 210 3.56 20.36 19.85
C GLY A 210 2.27 20.91 19.21
N THR A 211 2.10 20.79 17.90
CA THR A 211 0.87 21.20 17.19
C THR A 211 0.11 20.02 16.62
N ASP A 212 0.83 19.07 15.99
CA ASP A 212 0.28 17.82 15.49
C ASP A 212 0.45 16.72 16.55
N ALA A 213 -0.65 16.08 16.94
CA ALA A 213 -0.65 15.08 18.00
C ALA A 213 0.13 13.82 17.62
N ASP A 214 0.09 13.42 16.34
CA ASP A 214 0.75 12.22 15.84
C ASP A 214 2.26 12.44 15.80
N VAL A 215 2.73 13.57 15.26
CA VAL A 215 4.15 13.94 15.27
C VAL A 215 4.67 14.08 16.70
N THR A 216 3.90 14.71 17.58
CA THR A 216 4.26 14.86 19.00
C THR A 216 4.40 13.50 19.67
N TYR A 217 3.47 12.58 19.42
CA TYR A 217 3.56 11.21 19.92
C TYR A 217 4.81 10.49 19.39
N LEU A 218 5.07 10.57 18.09
CA LEU A 218 6.23 9.93 17.47
C LEU A 218 7.54 10.42 18.10
N LEU A 219 7.79 11.73 18.17
CA LEU A 219 9.05 12.25 18.73
C LEU A 219 9.17 11.99 20.25
N ASN A 220 8.05 11.87 20.96
CA ASN A 220 8.05 11.49 22.36
C ASN A 220 8.34 10.00 22.60
N ASN A 221 8.11 9.13 21.60
CA ASN A 221 8.12 7.67 21.78
C ASN A 221 9.01 6.90 20.78
N ARG A 222 9.73 7.59 19.90
CA ARG A 222 10.69 7.03 18.94
C ARG A 222 12.01 7.79 18.99
N GLU A 223 13.05 7.15 18.49
CA GLU A 223 14.28 7.83 18.05
C GLU A 223 14.43 7.67 16.54
N LEU A 224 14.41 8.79 15.82
CA LEU A 224 14.47 8.80 14.37
C LEU A 224 15.87 9.27 13.94
N TYR A 225 16.61 8.42 13.24
CA TYR A 225 17.97 8.68 12.80
C TYR A 225 18.00 8.92 11.30
N PHE A 226 18.65 10.00 10.90
CA PHE A 226 18.69 10.46 9.52
C PHE A 226 20.13 10.49 9.03
N VAL A 227 20.44 9.77 7.96
CA VAL A 227 21.71 9.83 7.22
C VAL A 227 21.42 10.39 5.83
N PRO A 228 21.39 11.72 5.65
CA PRO A 228 20.86 12.31 4.42
C PRO A 228 21.76 12.14 3.20
N CYS A 229 23.04 11.83 3.39
CA CYS A 229 23.97 11.62 2.29
C CYS A 229 24.96 10.50 2.61
N VAL A 230 24.65 9.29 2.15
CA VAL A 230 25.53 8.11 2.29
C VAL A 230 26.74 8.20 1.36
N ASN A 231 26.57 8.77 0.16
CA ASN A 231 27.60 8.93 -0.86
C ASN A 231 27.99 10.41 -1.10
N PRO A 232 28.66 11.08 -0.14
CA PRO A 232 29.02 12.48 -0.28
C PRO A 232 29.98 12.73 -1.45
N ASP A 233 30.89 11.79 -1.74
CA ASP A 233 31.89 11.95 -2.79
C ASP A 233 31.26 11.91 -4.19
N GLY A 234 30.39 10.93 -4.45
CA GLY A 234 29.65 10.84 -5.70
C GLY A 234 28.70 12.03 -5.89
N TYR A 235 28.05 12.49 -4.81
CA TYR A 235 27.12 13.62 -4.88
C TYR A 235 27.84 14.93 -5.23
N ILE A 236 28.98 15.19 -4.59
CA ILE A 236 29.83 16.35 -4.91
C ILE A 236 30.38 16.27 -6.33
N TYR A 237 30.67 15.07 -6.84
CA TYR A 237 31.06 14.90 -8.23
C TYR A 237 29.99 15.42 -9.19
N ASN A 238 28.73 14.97 -9.05
CA ASN A 238 27.59 15.51 -9.81
C ASN A 238 27.43 17.02 -9.65
N GLN A 239 27.58 17.55 -8.43
CA GLN A 239 27.52 18.99 -8.18
C GLN A 239 28.63 19.76 -8.95
N THR A 240 29.80 19.16 -9.09
CA THR A 240 30.96 19.80 -9.74
C THR A 240 30.87 19.73 -11.25
N THR A 241 30.40 18.62 -11.81
CA THR A 241 30.26 18.41 -13.25
C THR A 241 29.00 19.07 -13.80
N ASP A 242 27.91 19.08 -13.02
CA ASP A 242 26.58 19.51 -13.42
C ASP A 242 25.98 20.48 -12.38
N PRO A 243 26.57 21.67 -12.17
CA PRO A 243 26.18 22.59 -11.10
C PRO A 243 24.75 23.15 -11.22
N ALA A 244 24.12 23.00 -12.39
CA ALA A 244 22.71 23.33 -12.62
C ALA A 244 21.74 22.17 -12.31
N GLY A 245 22.25 21.03 -11.82
CA GLY A 245 21.53 19.76 -11.70
C GLY A 245 21.61 18.92 -12.98
N GLY A 246 21.13 17.68 -12.90
CA GLY A 246 21.11 16.73 -14.02
C GLY A 246 22.28 15.72 -14.05
N GLY A 247 23.18 15.76 -13.07
CA GLY A 247 24.34 14.87 -13.00
C GLY A 247 23.96 13.40 -12.85
N MET A 248 24.40 12.57 -13.80
CA MET A 248 24.03 11.15 -13.90
C MET A 248 25.00 10.17 -13.19
N TRP A 249 26.00 10.66 -12.44
CA TRP A 249 26.94 9.78 -11.74
C TRP A 249 26.23 9.04 -10.60
N ARG A 250 26.35 7.71 -10.59
CA ARG A 250 25.68 6.83 -9.61
C ARG A 250 26.56 6.44 -8.43
N LYS A 251 27.74 5.91 -8.72
CA LYS A 251 28.63 5.20 -7.78
C LYS A 251 29.34 6.13 -6.78
N ASN A 252 30.12 5.58 -5.85
CA ASN A 252 31.09 6.39 -5.10
C ASN A 252 32.26 6.85 -5.99
N ARG A 253 33.35 7.37 -5.41
CA ARG A 253 34.52 7.91 -6.14
C ARG A 253 35.81 7.10 -5.95
N ARG A 254 35.72 5.83 -5.58
CA ARG A 254 36.90 4.95 -5.50
C ARG A 254 37.66 4.87 -6.82
N ASN A 255 38.97 5.06 -6.78
CA ASN A 255 39.82 4.86 -7.95
C ASN A 255 40.10 3.36 -8.15
N ASN A 256 39.64 2.80 -9.29
CA ASN A 256 39.84 1.39 -9.67
C ASN A 256 40.95 1.22 -10.73
N GLY A 257 41.81 2.24 -10.92
CA GLY A 257 42.81 2.31 -11.98
C GLY A 257 42.29 3.08 -13.19
N ASN A 258 41.65 2.36 -14.13
CA ASN A 258 41.13 2.95 -15.38
C ASN A 258 39.68 3.44 -15.29
N THR A 259 39.00 3.17 -14.18
CA THR A 259 37.60 3.53 -13.93
C THR A 259 37.43 4.04 -12.51
N PHE A 260 36.28 4.63 -12.21
CA PHE A 260 35.96 5.12 -10.88
C PHE A 260 34.65 4.52 -10.37
N GLY A 261 34.59 4.37 -9.06
CA GLY A 261 33.39 4.11 -8.30
C GLY A 261 33.04 2.63 -8.16
N VAL A 262 32.43 2.32 -7.03
CA VAL A 262 31.71 1.10 -6.69
C VAL A 262 30.26 1.48 -6.40
N ASP A 263 29.32 0.65 -6.85
CA ASP A 263 27.92 0.79 -6.46
C ASP A 263 27.78 0.42 -4.99
N LEU A 264 27.49 1.42 -4.15
CA LEU A 264 27.36 1.21 -2.71
C LEU A 264 26.22 0.25 -2.39
N ASN A 265 25.13 0.24 -3.16
CA ASN A 265 24.00 -0.66 -2.95
C ASN A 265 24.17 -2.01 -3.67
N ARG A 266 25.41 -2.36 -4.03
CA ARG A 266 25.85 -3.72 -4.41
C ARG A 266 27.03 -4.20 -3.56
N ASN A 267 27.42 -3.44 -2.54
CA ASN A 267 28.63 -3.69 -1.75
C ASN A 267 28.35 -4.19 -0.32
N TYR A 268 27.10 -4.39 0.09
CA TYR A 268 26.78 -4.96 1.41
C TYR A 268 26.96 -6.49 1.41
N ASN A 269 27.12 -7.10 2.59
CA ASN A 269 27.25 -8.56 2.73
C ASN A 269 25.89 -9.30 2.71
N SER A 270 25.04 -8.97 1.73
CA SER A 270 23.77 -9.66 1.45
C SER A 270 23.92 -10.45 0.17
N PHE A 271 24.25 -11.74 0.26
CA PHE A 271 24.50 -12.58 -0.92
C PHE A 271 25.52 -11.95 -1.89
N TRP A 272 26.51 -11.21 -1.37
CA TRP A 272 27.42 -10.42 -2.19
C TRP A 272 28.12 -11.29 -3.24
N GLY A 273 27.97 -10.92 -4.51
CA GLY A 273 28.60 -11.64 -5.60
C GLY A 273 28.10 -13.08 -5.79
N TYR A 274 26.86 -13.38 -5.35
CA TYR A 274 26.19 -14.66 -5.55
C TYR A 274 26.28 -15.17 -7.00
N ASP A 275 26.02 -14.28 -7.96
CA ASP A 275 26.21 -14.50 -9.38
C ASP A 275 26.54 -13.17 -10.10
N ASN A 276 26.43 -13.11 -11.43
CA ASN A 276 26.61 -11.89 -12.23
C ASN A 276 25.29 -11.27 -12.69
N VAL A 277 24.19 -11.56 -12.00
CA VAL A 277 22.87 -10.99 -12.25
C VAL A 277 22.59 -9.96 -11.16
N GLY A 278 22.18 -8.76 -11.57
CA GLY A 278 21.81 -7.69 -10.65
C GLY A 278 22.96 -6.92 -10.04
N SER A 279 24.19 -7.42 -10.14
CA SER A 279 25.42 -6.70 -9.82
C SER A 279 26.52 -7.15 -10.78
N SER A 280 27.60 -6.38 -10.93
CA SER A 280 28.67 -6.70 -11.89
C SER A 280 30.05 -6.83 -11.22
N PRO A 281 30.92 -7.76 -11.66
CA PRO A 281 32.33 -7.78 -11.25
C PRO A 281 33.19 -6.82 -12.08
N GLN A 282 32.64 -6.15 -13.11
CA GLN A 282 33.39 -5.28 -14.01
C GLN A 282 33.46 -3.85 -13.48
N PRO A 283 34.66 -3.28 -13.23
CA PRO A 283 34.81 -1.93 -12.65
C PRO A 283 34.15 -0.78 -13.44
N SER A 284 33.97 -0.96 -14.75
CA SER A 284 33.29 0.01 -15.63
C SER A 284 31.77 0.02 -15.50
N SER A 285 31.16 -1.04 -14.96
CA SER A 285 29.70 -1.13 -14.84
C SER A 285 29.16 -0.17 -13.77
N ASP A 286 27.96 0.36 -14.02
CA ASP A 286 27.19 1.16 -13.04
C ASP A 286 26.79 0.34 -11.81
N THR A 287 26.71 -0.99 -11.93
CA THR A 287 26.39 -1.92 -10.84
C THR A 287 27.62 -2.67 -10.32
N TYR A 288 28.83 -2.10 -10.51
CA TYR A 288 30.07 -2.73 -10.03
C TYR A 288 30.03 -2.93 -8.51
N ARG A 289 30.11 -4.19 -8.07
CA ARG A 289 29.92 -4.61 -6.66
C ARG A 289 31.12 -4.39 -5.75
N GLY A 290 32.27 -3.98 -6.29
CA GLY A 290 33.53 -3.86 -5.56
C GLY A 290 34.34 -5.16 -5.54
N THR A 291 35.38 -5.18 -4.70
CA THR A 291 36.35 -6.31 -4.64
C THR A 291 36.01 -7.35 -3.57
N ALA A 292 35.22 -6.95 -2.58
CA ALA A 292 34.65 -7.77 -1.52
C ALA A 292 33.42 -7.06 -0.95
N ALA A 293 32.56 -7.78 -0.23
CA ALA A 293 31.54 -7.15 0.60
C ALA A 293 32.20 -6.18 1.59
N PHE A 294 31.61 -5.00 1.76
CA PHE A 294 32.12 -3.90 2.56
C PHE A 294 33.54 -3.45 2.17
N SER A 295 33.89 -3.54 0.88
CA SER A 295 35.16 -3.00 0.37
C SER A 295 35.19 -1.47 0.38
N GLU A 296 34.03 -0.81 0.42
CA GLU A 296 33.90 0.65 0.40
C GLU A 296 33.84 1.22 1.81
N ASN A 297 34.43 2.40 1.97
CA ASN A 297 34.44 3.07 3.27
C ASN A 297 33.03 3.50 3.70
N GLU A 298 32.21 3.95 2.75
CA GLU A 298 30.85 4.43 2.99
C GLU A 298 29.95 3.28 3.48
N THR A 299 30.00 2.10 2.84
CA THR A 299 29.23 0.93 3.29
C THR A 299 29.72 0.38 4.62
N ARG A 300 31.03 0.42 4.88
CA ARG A 300 31.58 0.11 6.21
C ARG A 300 31.07 1.07 7.29
N ALA A 301 30.96 2.36 6.98
CA ALA A 301 30.47 3.36 7.92
C ALA A 301 29.00 3.11 8.29
N ILE A 302 28.15 2.78 7.31
CA ILE A 302 26.74 2.39 7.57
C ILE A 302 26.66 1.08 8.34
N ARG A 303 27.46 0.08 7.98
CA ARG A 303 27.54 -1.19 8.71
C ARG A 303 27.86 -0.97 10.19
N ASP A 304 28.92 -0.22 10.46
CA ASP A 304 29.36 0.06 11.82
C ASP A 304 28.27 0.80 12.61
N PHE A 305 27.54 1.71 11.96
CA PHE A 305 26.45 2.44 12.57
C PHE A 305 25.28 1.53 12.94
N CYS A 306 24.80 0.70 12.01
CA CYS A 306 23.76 -0.29 12.29
C CYS A 306 24.18 -1.31 13.35
N ASN A 307 25.46 -1.65 13.47
CA ASN A 307 25.97 -2.53 14.53
C ASN A 307 26.09 -1.84 15.90
N SER A 308 26.03 -0.51 15.94
CA SER A 308 26.11 0.27 17.18
C SER A 308 24.76 0.71 17.72
N ARG A 309 23.67 0.28 17.07
CA ARG A 309 22.29 0.77 17.25
C ARG A 309 21.29 -0.37 17.24
N GLU A 310 20.11 -0.12 17.78
CA GLU A 310 19.02 -1.08 17.92
C GLU A 310 17.86 -0.71 16.97
N PHE A 311 18.20 -0.43 15.70
CA PHE A 311 17.22 -0.16 14.65
C PHE A 311 16.27 -1.36 14.49
N VAL A 312 14.98 -1.09 14.43
CA VAL A 312 13.96 -2.13 14.13
C VAL A 312 13.40 -2.01 12.72
N LEU A 313 13.51 -0.83 12.12
CA LEU A 313 13.00 -0.51 10.79
C LEU A 313 13.93 0.49 10.10
N ALA A 314 14.14 0.33 8.79
CA ALA A 314 14.90 1.27 7.99
C ALA A 314 14.23 1.59 6.65
N LEU A 315 14.30 2.85 6.21
CA LEU A 315 13.98 3.26 4.85
C LEU A 315 15.25 3.76 4.14
N ASN A 316 15.69 3.04 3.10
CA ASN A 316 16.81 3.46 2.26
C ASN A 316 16.26 4.18 1.02
N ALA A 317 16.17 5.51 1.08
CA ALA A 317 15.50 6.28 0.03
C ALA A 317 16.32 6.35 -1.26
N HIS A 318 15.64 6.02 -2.36
CA HIS A 318 16.15 6.02 -3.72
C HIS A 318 15.18 6.75 -4.66
N THR A 319 15.60 6.96 -5.91
CA THR A 319 14.72 7.39 -7.01
C THR A 319 15.16 6.74 -8.32
N PHE A 320 14.28 6.45 -9.26
CA PHE A 320 12.83 6.73 -9.35
C PHE A 320 12.09 5.43 -9.69
N SER A 321 10.76 5.43 -9.60
CA SER A 321 9.78 4.49 -10.23
C SER A 321 8.46 4.39 -9.45
N ASN A 322 8.29 5.13 -8.34
CA ASN A 322 7.16 5.02 -7.40
C ASN A 322 7.00 3.59 -6.85
N LEU A 323 8.09 3.05 -6.28
CA LEU A 323 8.14 1.69 -5.71
C LEU A 323 8.40 1.72 -4.20
N LEU A 324 7.94 0.69 -3.50
CA LEU A 324 8.40 0.38 -2.15
C LEU A 324 8.87 -1.08 -2.12
N ILE A 325 10.18 -1.25 -2.17
CA ILE A 325 10.85 -2.53 -2.38
C ILE A 325 11.26 -3.13 -1.02
N TYR A 326 11.18 -4.45 -0.89
CA TYR A 326 11.66 -5.17 0.30
C TYR A 326 12.34 -6.50 -0.05
N PRO A 327 13.17 -7.08 0.85
CA PRO A 327 13.87 -8.34 0.60
C PRO A 327 12.97 -9.57 0.36
N TYR A 328 13.44 -10.63 -0.31
CA TYR A 328 14.79 -10.79 -0.87
C TYR A 328 14.90 -10.35 -2.32
N SER A 329 16.15 -10.08 -2.68
CA SER A 329 16.52 -9.46 -3.95
C SER A 329 17.28 -10.40 -4.89
N HIS A 330 18.05 -11.36 -4.38
CA HIS A 330 19.02 -12.11 -5.20
C HIS A 330 18.41 -13.23 -6.05
N LEU A 331 17.16 -13.63 -5.79
CA LEU A 331 16.46 -14.65 -6.56
C LEU A 331 14.99 -14.25 -6.81
N PRO A 332 14.49 -14.37 -8.05
CA PRO A 332 13.16 -13.88 -8.46
C PRO A 332 11.96 -14.31 -7.60
N ASN A 333 11.99 -15.49 -7.00
CA ASN A 333 10.84 -16.04 -6.27
C ASN A 333 11.17 -16.39 -4.82
N LEU A 334 12.30 -15.89 -4.30
CA LEU A 334 12.67 -16.15 -2.92
C LEU A 334 12.02 -15.12 -2.01
N LEU A 335 11.17 -15.60 -1.10
CA LEU A 335 10.56 -14.80 -0.06
C LEU A 335 11.34 -14.96 1.25
N THR A 336 11.35 -13.91 2.06
CA THR A 336 11.87 -13.98 3.43
C THR A 336 10.88 -14.76 4.32
N PRO A 337 11.34 -15.30 5.47
CA PRO A 337 10.43 -15.84 6.48
C PRO A 337 9.38 -14.83 6.97
N ASP A 338 9.67 -13.52 6.89
CA ASP A 338 8.80 -12.43 7.32
C ASP A 338 8.12 -11.70 6.14
N SER A 339 8.01 -12.30 4.94
CA SER A 339 7.46 -11.61 3.78
C SER A 339 6.00 -11.18 3.94
N ALA A 340 5.21 -11.87 4.77
CA ALA A 340 3.87 -11.40 5.15
C ALA A 340 3.93 -10.09 5.96
N THR A 341 4.89 -9.98 6.89
CA THR A 341 5.15 -8.75 7.64
C THR A 341 5.58 -7.63 6.70
N PHE A 342 6.54 -7.87 5.80
CA PHE A 342 6.95 -6.87 4.81
C PHE A 342 5.80 -6.41 3.92
N SER A 343 4.97 -7.33 3.43
CA SER A 343 3.81 -7.01 2.62
C SER A 343 2.80 -6.15 3.39
N CYS A 344 2.54 -6.46 4.66
CA CYS A 344 1.68 -5.68 5.55
C CYS A 344 2.24 -4.26 5.76
N LEU A 345 3.52 -4.13 6.14
CA LEU A 345 4.18 -2.84 6.35
C LEU A 345 4.16 -2.00 5.07
N ALA A 346 4.54 -2.58 3.94
CA ALA A 346 4.63 -1.88 2.67
C ALA A 346 3.26 -1.42 2.16
N HIS A 347 2.22 -2.24 2.36
CA HIS A 347 0.84 -1.87 2.07
C HIS A 347 0.44 -0.61 2.83
N GLU A 348 0.57 -0.62 4.16
CA GLU A 348 0.18 0.49 5.03
C GLU A 348 0.98 1.77 4.73
N MET A 349 2.25 1.64 4.37
CA MET A 349 3.11 2.75 3.95
C MET A 349 2.71 3.36 2.59
N SER A 350 2.07 2.59 1.70
CA SER A 350 1.83 2.98 0.30
C SER A 350 0.36 3.22 -0.06
N LEU A 351 -0.56 3.07 0.91
CA LEU A 351 -2.01 3.21 0.72
C LEU A 351 -2.40 4.49 -0.03
N CYS A 352 -1.82 5.64 0.33
CA CYS A 352 -2.12 6.92 -0.31
C CYS A 352 -1.28 7.20 -1.56
N SER A 353 -0.01 6.80 -1.55
CA SER A 353 0.90 7.13 -2.64
C SER A 353 0.66 6.29 -3.89
N GLY A 354 0.04 5.10 -3.73
CA GLY A 354 -0.19 4.15 -4.82
C GLY A 354 1.10 3.48 -5.29
N PHE A 355 2.18 3.53 -4.49
CA PHE A 355 3.46 2.96 -4.89
C PHE A 355 3.34 1.45 -5.08
N ASN A 356 3.96 0.93 -6.15
CA ASN A 356 3.99 -0.51 -6.36
C ASN A 356 4.93 -1.14 -5.31
N THR A 357 4.39 -2.07 -4.52
CA THR A 357 5.11 -2.71 -3.42
C THR A 357 5.43 -4.17 -3.73
N GLY A 358 6.58 -4.66 -3.27
CA GLY A 358 7.00 -6.04 -3.50
C GLY A 358 8.50 -6.26 -3.34
N THR A 359 8.95 -7.49 -3.59
CA THR A 359 10.36 -7.77 -3.88
C THR A 359 10.81 -7.08 -5.18
N PRO A 360 12.13 -6.93 -5.42
CA PRO A 360 12.66 -6.48 -6.72
C PRO A 360 12.01 -7.16 -7.92
N ASN A 361 11.80 -8.48 -7.84
CA ASN A 361 11.18 -9.23 -8.92
C ASN A 361 9.66 -8.99 -9.04
N GLN A 362 8.95 -8.84 -7.94
CA GLN A 362 7.50 -8.53 -7.95
C GLN A 362 7.20 -7.09 -8.42
N THR A 363 8.19 -6.20 -8.36
CA THR A 363 8.05 -4.80 -8.77
C THR A 363 8.48 -4.58 -10.22
N VAL A 364 9.79 -4.48 -10.49
CA VAL A 364 10.33 -4.22 -11.84
C VAL A 364 11.04 -5.42 -12.45
N GLY A 365 10.79 -6.63 -11.94
CA GLY A 365 11.15 -7.89 -12.61
C GLY A 365 12.64 -8.21 -12.61
N TYR A 366 13.38 -7.75 -11.60
CA TYR A 366 14.83 -7.88 -11.52
C TYR A 366 15.28 -8.61 -10.25
N ALA A 367 16.54 -9.04 -10.27
CA ALA A 367 17.26 -9.51 -9.09
C ALA A 367 18.43 -8.57 -8.79
N THR A 368 18.85 -8.48 -7.54
CA THR A 368 20.09 -7.82 -7.09
C THR A 368 20.74 -8.58 -5.96
N ASN A 369 22.05 -8.41 -5.84
CA ASN A 369 22.81 -8.94 -4.72
C ASN A 369 23.78 -7.87 -4.19
N GLY A 370 24.11 -7.97 -2.91
CA GLY A 370 24.91 -7.00 -2.18
C GLY A 370 24.17 -5.72 -1.78
N ASP A 371 22.84 -5.76 -1.69
CA ASP A 371 22.00 -4.63 -1.33
C ASP A 371 21.94 -4.38 0.20
N SER A 372 21.65 -3.13 0.58
CA SER A 372 21.54 -2.72 1.98
C SER A 372 20.40 -3.42 2.71
N ASP A 373 19.26 -3.56 2.06
CA ASP A 373 18.02 -4.00 2.70
C ASP A 373 18.13 -5.47 3.15
N GLY A 374 18.63 -6.32 2.26
CA GLY A 374 18.88 -7.72 2.59
C GLY A 374 19.89 -7.88 3.73
N TRP A 375 20.97 -7.08 3.78
CA TRP A 375 21.95 -7.16 4.87
C TRP A 375 21.37 -6.65 6.21
N MET A 376 20.60 -5.56 6.15
CA MET A 376 19.91 -5.02 7.32
C MET A 376 18.93 -6.03 7.92
N TYR A 377 18.26 -6.85 7.10
CA TYR A 377 17.36 -7.91 7.54
C TYR A 377 18.08 -9.20 7.99
N ASP A 378 19.07 -9.68 7.23
CA ASP A 378 19.67 -11.01 7.43
C ASP A 378 20.68 -11.09 8.55
N GLU A 379 21.58 -10.11 8.63
CA GLU A 379 22.66 -10.12 9.60
C GLU A 379 22.08 -9.90 11.00
N GLN A 380 22.08 -10.95 11.82
CA GLN A 380 21.53 -10.95 13.17
C GLN A 380 22.55 -11.41 14.22
N ALA A 381 23.81 -11.67 13.84
CA ALA A 381 24.86 -12.09 14.77
C ALA A 381 25.53 -10.88 15.44
N SER A 382 25.65 -9.77 14.71
CA SER A 382 26.30 -8.53 15.18
C SER A 382 25.34 -7.38 15.51
N LYS A 383 24.08 -7.48 15.11
CA LYS A 383 23.02 -6.48 15.33
C LYS A 383 21.65 -7.13 15.42
N GLY A 384 20.63 -6.37 15.85
CA GLY A 384 19.24 -6.79 15.75
C GLY A 384 18.74 -6.90 14.29
N LYS A 385 17.63 -7.63 14.11
CA LYS A 385 16.91 -7.68 12.84
C LYS A 385 16.32 -6.31 12.52
N ILE A 386 16.58 -5.79 11.32
CA ILE A 386 16.01 -4.53 10.83
C ILE A 386 15.07 -4.84 9.66
N PHE A 387 13.81 -4.43 9.76
CA PHE A 387 12.89 -4.44 8.62
C PHE A 387 13.24 -3.27 7.69
N ALA A 388 14.11 -3.51 6.72
CA ALA A 388 14.56 -2.51 5.76
C ALA A 388 13.74 -2.55 4.46
N LEU A 389 13.33 -1.38 3.98
CA LEU A 389 12.60 -1.18 2.73
C LEU A 389 13.21 -0.02 1.94
N THR A 390 13.10 -0.07 0.61
CA THR A 390 13.59 0.97 -0.30
C THR A 390 12.42 1.69 -0.98
N PRO A 391 12.10 2.93 -0.57
CA PRO A 391 11.21 3.78 -1.35
C PRO A 391 11.94 4.39 -2.55
N GLU A 392 11.41 4.15 -3.76
CA GLU A 392 11.86 4.71 -5.04
C GLU A 392 10.92 5.84 -5.46
N ALA A 393 11.25 7.08 -5.14
CA ALA A 393 10.32 8.21 -5.32
C ALA A 393 10.37 8.83 -6.72
N GLY A 394 9.21 9.23 -7.24
CA GLY A 394 9.07 9.90 -8.54
C GLY A 394 8.74 8.92 -9.67
N SER A 395 7.99 9.40 -10.66
CA SER A 395 7.61 8.62 -11.84
C SER A 395 8.73 8.59 -12.90
N LEU A 396 8.48 7.90 -14.02
CA LEU A 396 9.35 7.97 -15.19
C LEU A 396 9.48 9.39 -15.77
N SER A 397 8.40 10.18 -15.79
CA SER A 397 8.44 11.57 -16.26
C SER A 397 9.26 12.46 -15.32
N ASP A 398 9.21 12.19 -14.02
CA ASP A 398 10.06 12.84 -13.02
C ASP A 398 11.53 12.42 -13.19
N GLY A 399 11.83 11.12 -13.36
CA GLY A 399 13.20 10.62 -13.53
C GLY A 399 14.12 10.92 -12.33
N PHE A 400 15.44 10.89 -12.55
CA PHE A 400 16.43 11.12 -11.47
C PHE A 400 16.49 12.57 -10.95
N TRP A 401 16.18 13.53 -11.82
CA TRP A 401 16.32 14.97 -11.52
C TRP A 401 15.02 15.74 -11.76
N PRO A 402 13.93 15.46 -11.02
CA PRO A 402 12.62 16.07 -11.24
C PRO A 402 12.69 17.59 -11.39
N MET A 403 11.79 18.16 -12.19
CA MET A 403 11.74 19.61 -12.32
C MET A 403 11.34 20.28 -11.00
N GLN A 404 11.75 21.53 -10.77
CA GLN A 404 11.57 22.22 -9.48
C GLN A 404 10.15 22.17 -8.91
N SER A 405 9.12 22.31 -9.75
CA SER A 405 7.72 22.28 -9.31
C SER A 405 7.25 20.90 -8.86
N ARG A 406 7.97 19.82 -9.19
CA ARG A 406 7.69 18.44 -8.78
C ARG A 406 8.38 18.02 -7.49
N ILE A 407 9.42 18.74 -7.05
CA ILE A 407 10.19 18.41 -5.83
C ILE A 407 9.28 18.31 -4.59
N ILE A 408 8.44 19.33 -4.36
CA ILE A 408 7.53 19.38 -3.21
C ILE A 408 6.39 18.35 -3.34
N PRO A 409 5.67 18.23 -4.48
CA PRO A 409 4.69 17.17 -4.68
C PRO A 409 5.24 15.77 -4.40
N ILE A 410 6.43 15.43 -4.91
CA ILE A 410 7.05 14.12 -4.67
C ILE A 410 7.38 13.95 -3.18
N ALA A 411 7.92 14.98 -2.52
CA ALA A 411 8.20 14.93 -1.08
C ALA A 411 6.94 14.72 -0.24
N LYS A 412 5.82 15.37 -0.59
CA LYS A 412 4.52 15.14 0.05
C LYS A 412 4.02 13.70 -0.19
N ASN A 413 4.21 13.18 -1.39
CA ASN A 413 3.73 11.84 -1.76
C ASN A 413 4.46 10.70 -1.00
N THR A 414 5.64 10.97 -0.43
CA THR A 414 6.40 9.99 0.38
C THR A 414 6.26 10.16 1.89
N MET A 415 5.52 11.20 2.34
CA MET A 415 5.31 11.47 3.76
C MET A 415 4.62 10.33 4.51
N GLN A 416 3.66 9.63 3.87
CA GLN A 416 3.02 8.48 4.52
C GLN A 416 4.04 7.37 4.82
N GLN A 417 4.88 7.00 3.85
CA GLN A 417 5.91 5.98 4.03
C GLN A 417 6.83 6.34 5.21
N ASN A 418 7.29 7.60 5.24
CA ASN A 418 8.17 8.10 6.28
C ASN A 418 7.53 8.10 7.68
N LEU A 419 6.31 8.61 7.82
CA LEU A 419 5.58 8.64 9.09
C LEU A 419 5.17 7.23 9.55
N TYR A 420 4.73 6.37 8.64
CA TYR A 420 4.33 5.01 8.97
C TYR A 420 5.54 4.16 9.35
N ALA A 421 6.72 4.36 8.75
CA ALA A 421 7.96 3.76 9.25
C ALA A 421 8.19 4.06 10.75
N ALA A 422 7.98 5.30 11.18
CA ALA A 422 8.08 5.68 12.59
C ALA A 422 6.98 5.05 13.46
N TRP A 423 5.73 5.02 13.00
CA TRP A 423 4.61 4.41 13.71
C TRP A 423 4.80 2.91 13.90
N LEU A 424 5.05 2.20 12.79
CA LEU A 424 5.11 0.75 12.68
C LEU A 424 6.33 0.15 13.38
N ALA A 425 7.39 0.93 13.61
CA ALA A 425 8.50 0.52 14.47
C ALA A 425 8.08 0.20 15.91
N GLY A 426 6.96 0.77 16.40
CA GLY A 426 6.45 0.51 17.74
C GLY A 426 5.20 -0.36 17.77
N ALA A 427 4.42 -0.22 18.85
CA ALA A 427 3.09 -0.81 18.95
C ALA A 427 2.09 0.01 18.14
N PHE A 428 1.44 -0.64 17.18
CA PHE A 428 0.45 -0.04 16.29
C PHE A 428 -0.55 -1.11 15.84
N ALA A 429 -1.82 -0.75 15.83
CA ALA A 429 -2.88 -1.65 15.40
C ALA A 429 -4.01 -0.86 14.73
N GLU A 430 -4.61 -1.49 13.74
CA GLU A 430 -5.86 -1.05 13.16
C GLU A 430 -7.02 -1.59 13.99
N LEU A 431 -7.94 -0.69 14.38
CA LEU A 431 -9.15 -1.03 15.11
C LEU A 431 -10.34 -0.41 14.39
N LYS A 432 -11.16 -1.27 13.79
CA LYS A 432 -12.34 -0.87 13.02
C LYS A 432 -13.61 -1.30 13.74
N SER A 433 -14.64 -0.45 13.69
CA SER A 433 -15.99 -0.88 14.05
C SER A 433 -16.50 -1.88 13.02
N GLY A 434 -16.95 -3.04 13.48
CA GLY A 434 -17.62 -4.05 12.65
C GLY A 434 -19.10 -3.77 12.45
N LEU A 435 -19.63 -2.64 12.94
CA LEU A 435 -21.02 -2.25 12.70
C LEU A 435 -21.22 -1.97 11.21
N ASP A 436 -22.32 -2.47 10.65
CA ASP A 436 -22.72 -2.11 9.29
C ASP A 436 -23.17 -0.64 9.24
N LEU A 437 -24.36 -0.31 9.71
CA LEU A 437 -24.91 1.05 9.56
C LEU A 437 -25.39 1.69 10.87
N SER A 438 -26.03 0.90 11.73
CA SER A 438 -26.73 1.37 12.93
C SER A 438 -26.70 0.33 14.06
N ILE A 439 -27.07 0.75 15.27
CA ILE A 439 -27.26 -0.11 16.44
C ILE A 439 -28.71 -0.60 16.45
N PRO A 440 -28.97 -1.91 16.25
CA PRO A 440 -30.32 -2.41 16.00
C PRO A 440 -31.19 -2.57 17.25
N ALA A 441 -30.59 -2.61 18.45
CA ALA A 441 -31.30 -2.88 19.70
C ALA A 441 -30.67 -2.11 20.88
N ILE A 442 -31.47 -1.80 21.89
CA ILE A 442 -31.01 -1.10 23.10
C ILE A 442 -30.03 -1.93 23.93
N THR A 443 -30.04 -3.26 23.79
CA THR A 443 -29.08 -4.18 24.39
C THR A 443 -28.49 -5.01 23.26
N THR A 444 -27.22 -4.81 22.95
CA THR A 444 -26.53 -5.54 21.89
C THR A 444 -25.03 -5.55 22.10
N ARG A 445 -24.28 -6.13 21.17
CA ARG A 445 -22.82 -6.10 21.14
C ARG A 445 -22.35 -5.23 19.98
N ILE A 446 -21.34 -4.41 20.22
CA ILE A 446 -20.64 -3.65 19.18
C ILE A 446 -19.51 -4.53 18.65
N PRO A 447 -19.63 -5.09 17.44
CA PRO A 447 -18.53 -5.82 16.83
C PRO A 447 -17.38 -4.88 16.47
N PHE A 448 -16.17 -5.42 16.53
CA PHE A 448 -14.96 -4.75 16.05
C PHE A 448 -14.03 -5.74 15.35
N GLU A 449 -13.20 -5.20 14.46
CA GLU A 449 -12.07 -5.90 13.86
C GLU A 449 -10.78 -5.24 14.37
N PHE A 450 -9.87 -6.08 14.86
CA PHE A 450 -8.55 -5.68 15.34
C PHE A 450 -7.48 -6.37 14.50
N LYS A 451 -6.49 -5.62 14.01
CA LYS A 451 -5.34 -6.14 13.26
C LYS A 451 -4.08 -5.47 13.77
N ARG A 452 -3.14 -6.25 14.30
CA ARG A 452 -1.81 -5.72 14.66
C ARG A 452 -1.01 -5.48 13.38
N ILE A 453 -0.31 -4.36 13.33
CA ILE A 453 0.55 -3.99 12.21
C ILE A 453 1.97 -3.65 12.72
N GLY A 454 2.08 -3.01 13.88
CA GLY A 454 3.36 -2.58 14.44
C GLY A 454 4.25 -3.72 14.93
N LEU A 455 5.56 -3.48 14.92
CA LEU A 455 6.63 -4.44 15.20
C LEU A 455 6.82 -4.75 16.69
N THR A 456 6.33 -3.90 17.59
CA THR A 456 6.42 -4.19 19.04
C THR A 456 5.43 -5.28 19.47
N ASN A 457 5.96 -6.35 20.05
CA ASN A 457 5.19 -7.44 20.66
C ASN A 457 4.52 -7.02 21.97
N GLY A 458 3.46 -7.74 22.34
CA GLY A 458 2.78 -7.56 23.61
C GLY A 458 1.26 -7.54 23.50
N ALA A 459 0.60 -7.46 24.66
CA ALA A 459 -0.85 -7.53 24.74
C ALA A 459 -1.52 -6.21 24.34
N TYR A 460 -2.64 -6.30 23.63
CA TYR A 460 -3.53 -5.20 23.30
C TYR A 460 -4.85 -5.36 24.05
N THR A 461 -5.33 -4.29 24.67
CA THR A 461 -6.64 -4.24 25.33
C THR A 461 -7.57 -3.34 24.53
N VAL A 462 -8.63 -3.90 23.96
CA VAL A 462 -9.67 -3.17 23.23
C VAL A 462 -10.81 -2.84 24.18
N SER A 463 -11.22 -1.58 24.20
CA SER A 463 -12.26 -1.04 25.08
C SER A 463 -13.26 -0.19 24.29
N LEU A 464 -14.48 -0.08 24.82
CA LEU A 464 -15.51 0.78 24.30
C LEU A 464 -15.79 1.87 25.33
N LEU A 465 -15.68 3.13 24.94
CA LEU A 465 -15.87 4.29 25.81
C LEU A 465 -17.19 4.99 25.44
N PRO A 466 -18.13 5.18 26.38
CA PRO A 466 -19.35 5.92 26.11
C PRO A 466 -19.04 7.40 25.86
N VAL A 467 -19.59 7.98 24.78
CA VAL A 467 -19.43 9.42 24.46
C VAL A 467 -20.76 10.16 24.51
N SER A 468 -21.87 9.54 24.08
CA SER A 468 -23.21 10.13 24.17
C SER A 468 -23.98 9.70 25.42
N ASN A 469 -24.81 10.60 25.95
CA ASN A 469 -25.62 10.40 27.16
C ASN A 469 -26.71 9.31 27.03
N ASN A 470 -26.92 8.79 25.83
CA ASN A 470 -27.86 7.70 25.58
C ASN A 470 -27.26 6.30 25.80
N ILE A 471 -25.97 6.21 26.14
CA ILE A 471 -25.31 4.96 26.55
C ILE A 471 -25.35 4.87 28.08
N VAL A 472 -25.99 3.81 28.59
CA VAL A 472 -26.13 3.53 30.03
C VAL A 472 -24.92 2.79 30.57
N SER A 473 -24.45 1.77 29.85
CA SER A 473 -23.29 0.97 30.25
C SER A 473 -22.64 0.29 29.05
N VAL A 474 -21.40 -0.15 29.24
CA VAL A 474 -20.58 -0.85 28.25
C VAL A 474 -19.97 -2.10 28.89
N GLY A 475 -19.66 -3.11 28.07
CA GLY A 475 -19.06 -4.37 28.51
C GLY A 475 -17.60 -4.24 28.94
N SER A 476 -17.05 -5.34 29.46
CA SER A 476 -15.64 -5.40 29.83
C SER A 476 -14.72 -5.31 28.60
N PRO A 477 -13.51 -4.71 28.73
CA PRO A 477 -12.52 -4.72 27.66
C PRO A 477 -12.09 -6.14 27.24
N VAL A 478 -11.73 -6.29 25.97
CA VAL A 478 -11.20 -7.53 25.39
C VAL A 478 -9.67 -7.46 25.36
N VAL A 479 -8.99 -8.46 25.91
CA VAL A 479 -7.52 -8.54 25.90
C VAL A 479 -7.06 -9.55 24.85
N ILE A 480 -6.24 -9.09 23.92
CA ILE A 480 -5.65 -9.87 22.84
C ILE A 480 -4.18 -10.07 23.18
N GLN A 481 -3.81 -11.30 23.56
CA GLN A 481 -2.45 -11.66 23.95
C GLN A 481 -1.57 -11.85 22.72
N ASP A 482 -0.50 -11.05 22.65
CA ASP A 482 0.55 -11.06 21.62
C ASP A 482 0.07 -11.48 20.21
N PRO A 483 -0.83 -10.68 19.60
CA PRO A 483 -1.38 -11.01 18.28
C PRO A 483 -0.27 -11.04 17.23
N LEU A 484 -0.39 -11.97 16.28
CA LEU A 484 0.43 -12.00 15.07
C LEU A 484 0.13 -10.77 14.21
N ILE A 485 1.15 -10.27 13.51
CA ILE A 485 1.03 -9.19 12.53
C ILE A 485 0.16 -9.65 11.36
N ASP A 486 -0.65 -8.73 10.83
CA ASP A 486 -1.52 -8.92 9.67
C ASP A 486 -2.62 -9.98 9.83
N VAL A 487 -2.93 -10.34 11.08
CA VAL A 487 -4.03 -11.29 11.36
C VAL A 487 -5.21 -10.58 11.97
N ILE A 488 -6.31 -10.54 11.22
CA ILE A 488 -7.58 -9.97 11.68
C ILE A 488 -8.16 -10.82 12.81
N ARG A 489 -8.51 -10.15 13.92
CA ARG A 489 -9.26 -10.68 15.06
C ARG A 489 -10.60 -9.98 15.11
N ARG A 490 -11.68 -10.76 15.19
CA ARG A 490 -13.04 -10.25 15.31
C ARG A 490 -13.56 -10.58 16.70
N ASP A 491 -14.11 -9.58 17.37
CA ASP A 491 -14.79 -9.76 18.65
C ASP A 491 -15.83 -8.64 18.82
N SER A 492 -16.43 -8.53 20.00
CA SER A 492 -17.48 -7.56 20.26
C SER A 492 -17.60 -7.22 21.76
N ILE A 493 -17.92 -5.96 22.05
CA ILE A 493 -18.13 -5.46 23.42
C ILE A 493 -19.62 -5.12 23.62
N ASP A 494 -20.20 -5.55 24.73
CA ASP A 494 -21.60 -5.26 25.06
C ASP A 494 -21.85 -3.74 25.17
N ILE A 495 -23.03 -3.29 24.76
CA ILE A 495 -23.51 -1.92 24.94
C ILE A 495 -24.97 -1.93 25.39
N GLN A 496 -25.29 -1.07 26.35
CA GLN A 496 -26.65 -0.80 26.79
C GLN A 496 -27.02 0.65 26.53
N LEU A 497 -28.08 0.88 25.77
CA LEU A 497 -28.68 2.19 25.53
C LEU A 497 -29.85 2.44 26.48
N ASN A 498 -30.19 3.72 26.67
CA ASN A 498 -31.34 4.09 27.49
C ASN A 498 -32.67 3.68 26.80
N SER A 499 -33.72 3.45 27.58
CA SER A 499 -35.02 2.98 27.07
C SER A 499 -35.81 4.05 26.30
N ASN A 500 -35.40 5.32 26.38
CA ASN A 500 -36.10 6.46 25.77
C ASN A 500 -35.55 6.79 24.38
N ILE A 501 -34.51 6.08 23.92
CA ILE A 501 -33.90 6.29 22.61
C ILE A 501 -34.88 5.93 21.51
N SER A 502 -35.01 6.84 20.53
CA SER A 502 -35.91 6.72 19.39
C SER A 502 -35.15 6.36 18.14
N GLN A 503 -35.83 5.69 17.19
CA GLN A 503 -35.24 5.36 15.90
C GLN A 503 -34.68 6.61 15.21
N GLY A 504 -33.45 6.51 14.69
CA GLY A 504 -32.72 7.61 14.08
C GLY A 504 -32.01 8.54 15.08
N ASP A 505 -32.05 8.26 16.38
CA ASP A 505 -31.23 8.98 17.35
C ASP A 505 -29.74 8.64 17.16
N GLN A 506 -28.90 9.66 17.25
CA GLN A 506 -27.46 9.50 17.11
C GLN A 506 -26.86 8.87 18.37
N VAL A 507 -26.01 7.85 18.19
CA VAL A 507 -25.21 7.23 19.24
C VAL A 507 -23.74 7.46 18.93
N ARG A 508 -22.98 7.91 19.94
CA ARG A 508 -21.54 8.15 19.85
C ARG A 508 -20.82 7.36 20.92
N PHE A 509 -19.84 6.59 20.51
CA PHE A 509 -18.92 5.87 21.40
C PHE A 509 -17.52 5.91 20.80
N ALA A 510 -16.49 5.66 21.59
CA ALA A 510 -15.13 5.52 21.08
C ALA A 510 -14.64 4.08 21.24
N LEU A 511 -14.00 3.55 20.19
CA LEU A 511 -13.22 2.32 20.27
C LEU A 511 -11.78 2.71 20.57
N LYS A 512 -11.21 2.10 21.61
CA LYS A 512 -9.84 2.38 22.05
C LYS A 512 -9.07 1.09 22.19
N TRP A 513 -7.86 1.02 21.63
CA TRP A 513 -6.89 0.00 22.01
C TRP A 513 -5.78 0.61 22.86
N THR A 514 -5.29 -0.16 23.83
CA THR A 514 -4.11 0.17 24.64
C THR A 514 -3.18 -1.03 24.65
N HIS A 515 -1.91 -0.80 24.32
CA HIS A 515 -0.85 -1.79 24.33
C HIS A 515 -0.15 -1.84 25.69
N SER A 516 0.43 -2.99 26.03
CA SER A 516 1.21 -3.18 27.27
C SER A 516 2.38 -2.20 27.48
N SER A 517 2.89 -1.58 26.41
CA SER A 517 3.89 -0.51 26.48
C SER A 517 3.34 0.87 26.85
N GLY A 518 2.01 1.01 26.97
CA GLY A 518 1.30 2.28 27.16
C GLY A 518 0.91 3.00 25.87
N ALA A 519 1.27 2.48 24.69
CA ALA A 519 0.80 3.00 23.41
C ALA A 519 -0.73 2.82 23.31
N GLU A 520 -1.43 3.80 22.76
CA GLU A 520 -2.88 3.73 22.60
C GLU A 520 -3.36 4.53 21.39
N GLN A 521 -4.52 4.15 20.88
CA GLN A 521 -5.25 4.90 19.86
C GLN A 521 -6.74 4.81 20.17
N THR A 522 -7.45 5.90 19.88
CA THR A 522 -8.89 6.00 20.08
C THR A 522 -9.55 6.56 18.83
N ASP A 523 -10.61 5.91 18.36
CA ASP A 523 -11.45 6.41 17.27
C ASP A 523 -12.90 6.59 17.75
N THR A 524 -13.50 7.72 17.42
CA THR A 524 -14.88 8.05 17.82
C THR A 524 -15.86 7.68 16.71
N ILE A 525 -16.66 6.66 16.98
CA ILE A 525 -17.69 6.17 16.07
C ILE A 525 -18.99 6.93 16.31
N THR A 526 -19.55 7.47 15.22
CA THR A 526 -20.87 8.10 15.22
C THR A 526 -21.82 7.32 14.32
N THR A 527 -22.87 6.76 14.92
CA THR A 527 -23.88 5.93 14.25
C THR A 527 -25.29 6.31 14.71
N LEU A 528 -26.30 5.61 14.20
CA LEU A 528 -27.71 5.80 14.56
C LEU A 528 -28.24 4.60 15.33
N TYR A 529 -29.26 4.80 16.14
CA TYR A 529 -30.08 3.72 16.70
C TYR A 529 -31.24 3.36 15.77
N GLY A 530 -31.50 2.07 15.58
CA GLY A 530 -32.59 1.55 14.76
C GLY A 530 -32.14 0.45 13.79
N ASN A 531 -33.10 -0.32 13.27
CA ASN A 531 -32.83 -1.35 12.28
C ASN A 531 -32.62 -0.74 10.88
N PRO A 532 -31.49 -1.01 10.21
CA PRO A 532 -31.27 -0.52 8.86
C PRO A 532 -32.23 -1.24 7.88
N GLN A 533 -32.67 -0.53 6.86
CA GLN A 533 -33.49 -1.07 5.78
C GLN A 533 -32.62 -1.39 4.56
N ILE A 534 -32.97 -2.43 3.82
CA ILE A 534 -32.33 -2.77 2.55
C ILE A 534 -33.03 -1.97 1.45
N ALA A 535 -32.30 -1.02 0.85
CA ALA A 535 -32.75 -0.24 -0.30
C ALA A 535 -32.52 -0.97 -1.63
N PHE A 536 -31.52 -1.85 -1.68
CA PHE A 536 -31.19 -2.67 -2.84
C PHE A 536 -30.50 -3.96 -2.39
N TYR A 537 -30.76 -5.08 -3.08
CA TYR A 537 -30.07 -6.35 -2.84
C TYR A 537 -30.00 -7.18 -4.13
N THR A 538 -28.85 -7.80 -4.36
CA THR A 538 -28.65 -8.90 -5.30
C THR A 538 -27.71 -9.92 -4.67
N ASP A 539 -27.98 -11.20 -4.93
CA ASP A 539 -27.13 -12.33 -4.54
C ASP A 539 -26.08 -12.69 -5.61
N GLY A 540 -25.92 -11.85 -6.64
CA GLY A 540 -24.93 -12.07 -7.70
C GLY A 540 -25.25 -13.23 -8.66
N ASN A 541 -26.38 -13.94 -8.50
CA ASN A 541 -26.72 -15.12 -9.30
C ASN A 541 -27.47 -14.82 -10.59
N SER A 542 -27.80 -13.55 -10.84
CA SER A 542 -28.63 -13.13 -11.96
C SER A 542 -28.26 -11.71 -12.40
N MET A 543 -28.34 -11.46 -13.70
CA MET A 543 -28.20 -10.12 -14.28
C MET A 543 -29.49 -9.29 -14.16
N SER A 544 -30.54 -9.84 -13.53
CA SER A 544 -31.79 -9.10 -13.29
C SER A 544 -31.52 -7.85 -12.45
N GLY A 545 -32.05 -6.71 -12.88
CA GLY A 545 -31.79 -5.41 -12.25
C GLY A 545 -30.52 -4.72 -12.75
N PHE A 546 -29.80 -5.32 -13.70
CA PHE A 546 -28.61 -4.74 -14.32
C PHE A 546 -28.74 -4.63 -15.84
N GLU A 547 -28.16 -3.57 -16.38
CA GLU A 547 -27.83 -3.41 -17.80
C GLU A 547 -26.31 -3.40 -17.95
N SER A 548 -25.78 -4.11 -18.94
CA SER A 548 -24.34 -4.16 -19.17
C SER A 548 -23.96 -3.81 -20.60
N THR A 549 -22.75 -3.28 -20.74
CA THR A 549 -22.03 -3.10 -21.99
C THR A 549 -20.75 -3.93 -21.95
N GLY A 550 -20.45 -4.68 -22.99
CA GLY A 550 -19.26 -5.54 -23.03
C GLY A 550 -19.51 -6.92 -22.41
N THR A 551 -18.57 -7.39 -21.61
CA THR A 551 -18.38 -8.81 -21.26
C THR A 551 -19.01 -9.26 -19.94
N TRP A 552 -19.60 -8.34 -19.17
CA TRP A 552 -20.19 -8.64 -17.86
C TRP A 552 -21.26 -9.73 -17.92
N GLY A 553 -21.17 -10.71 -17.03
CA GLY A 553 -22.13 -11.81 -16.93
C GLY A 553 -21.99 -12.61 -15.64
N ILE A 554 -22.64 -13.77 -15.58
CA ILE A 554 -22.60 -14.66 -14.40
C ILE A 554 -21.49 -15.69 -14.57
N THR A 555 -20.64 -15.82 -13.56
CA THR A 555 -19.71 -16.95 -13.42
C THR A 555 -20.20 -17.91 -12.34
N THR A 556 -19.99 -19.21 -12.56
CA THR A 556 -20.29 -20.28 -11.57
C THR A 556 -19.03 -20.92 -11.01
N HIS A 557 -17.85 -20.38 -11.37
CA HIS A 557 -16.56 -20.90 -10.95
C HIS A 557 -16.15 -20.40 -9.56
N GLU A 558 -16.50 -19.15 -9.25
CA GLU A 558 -16.14 -18.49 -8.00
C GLU A 558 -17.33 -17.67 -7.51
N PHE A 559 -17.71 -17.83 -6.24
CA PHE A 559 -18.80 -17.10 -5.60
C PHE A 559 -18.68 -17.24 -4.09
N THR A 560 -19.27 -16.31 -3.36
CA THR A 560 -19.44 -16.38 -1.90
C THR A 560 -20.81 -16.95 -1.51
N SER A 561 -21.80 -16.80 -2.40
CA SER A 561 -23.15 -17.30 -2.26
C SER A 561 -23.51 -18.21 -3.46
N PRO A 562 -23.96 -19.47 -3.26
CA PRO A 562 -24.33 -20.33 -4.37
C PRO A 562 -25.51 -19.75 -5.17
N ALA A 563 -25.52 -19.84 -6.50
CA ALA A 563 -24.73 -20.73 -7.37
C ALA A 563 -23.73 -20.01 -8.32
N GLY A 564 -23.43 -18.73 -8.13
CA GLY A 564 -22.63 -17.91 -9.01
C GLY A 564 -22.50 -16.46 -8.56
N SER A 565 -21.63 -15.70 -9.24
CA SER A 565 -21.41 -14.28 -8.98
C SER A 565 -21.41 -13.49 -10.30
N ILE A 566 -21.53 -12.16 -10.21
CA ILE A 566 -21.37 -11.28 -11.37
C ILE A 566 -19.87 -11.06 -11.59
N ALA A 567 -19.43 -11.17 -12.85
CA ALA A 567 -18.05 -11.01 -13.26
C ALA A 567 -17.94 -10.23 -14.56
N GLU A 568 -16.89 -9.41 -14.68
CA GLU A 568 -16.56 -8.67 -15.89
C GLU A 568 -16.18 -9.62 -17.04
N SER A 569 -15.44 -10.69 -16.75
CA SER A 569 -15.13 -11.78 -17.68
C SER A 569 -15.56 -13.12 -17.08
N PRO A 570 -16.81 -13.55 -17.30
CA PRO A 570 -17.36 -14.74 -16.64
C PRO A 570 -16.77 -16.06 -17.15
N ALA A 571 -16.16 -16.05 -18.34
CA ALA A 571 -15.67 -17.23 -19.05
C ALA A 571 -14.14 -17.40 -19.04
N GLY A 572 -13.40 -16.55 -18.31
CA GLY A 572 -11.94 -16.63 -18.24
C GLY A 572 -11.30 -15.26 -18.01
N ASN A 573 -10.14 -15.03 -18.62
CA ASN A 573 -9.46 -13.74 -18.52
C ASN A 573 -10.17 -12.68 -19.38
N TYR A 574 -10.07 -11.40 -19.00
CA TYR A 574 -10.65 -10.30 -19.78
C TYR A 574 -9.90 -10.10 -21.11
N ALA A 575 -10.52 -9.41 -22.07
CA ALA A 575 -9.87 -9.11 -23.35
C ALA A 575 -9.00 -7.84 -23.28
N ALA A 576 -8.01 -7.71 -24.16
CA ALA A 576 -7.26 -6.46 -24.34
C ALA A 576 -8.14 -5.33 -24.87
N ASN A 577 -7.81 -4.08 -24.51
CA ASN A 577 -8.50 -2.85 -24.91
C ASN A 577 -9.99 -2.86 -24.58
N THR A 578 -10.36 -3.47 -23.46
CA THR A 578 -11.75 -3.58 -23.02
C THR A 578 -12.17 -2.28 -22.36
N ASN A 579 -13.38 -1.83 -22.68
CA ASN A 579 -14.11 -0.80 -21.96
C ASN A 579 -15.54 -1.31 -21.78
N SER A 580 -15.82 -1.84 -20.60
CA SER A 580 -17.07 -2.53 -20.28
C SER A 580 -17.69 -1.93 -19.03
N SER A 581 -19.01 -2.06 -18.88
CA SER A 581 -19.69 -1.57 -17.68
C SER A 581 -20.92 -2.39 -17.34
N ILE A 582 -21.30 -2.39 -16.06
CA ILE A 582 -22.56 -2.94 -15.57
C ILE A 582 -23.22 -1.91 -14.65
N SER A 583 -24.46 -1.52 -14.94
CA SER A 583 -25.21 -0.47 -14.25
C SER A 583 -26.53 -1.01 -13.71
N CYS A 584 -27.00 -0.49 -12.58
CA CYS A 584 -28.36 -0.75 -12.12
C CYS A 584 -29.41 -0.16 -13.06
N THR A 585 -30.47 -0.93 -13.36
CA THR A 585 -31.59 -0.47 -14.20
C THR A 585 -32.53 0.46 -13.46
N ASP A 586 -32.77 0.21 -12.18
CA ASP A 586 -33.71 0.97 -11.35
C ASP A 586 -33.00 1.96 -10.43
N TRP A 587 -33.71 3.02 -10.07
CA TRP A 587 -33.27 3.99 -9.07
C TRP A 587 -33.36 3.40 -7.66
N ILE A 588 -32.28 3.50 -6.90
CA ILE A 588 -32.20 3.12 -5.49
C ILE A 588 -32.64 4.32 -4.65
N ASP A 589 -33.66 4.12 -3.83
CA ASP A 589 -34.31 5.19 -3.07
C ASP A 589 -33.69 5.36 -1.67
N LEU A 590 -32.97 6.47 -1.49
CA LEU A 590 -32.35 6.91 -0.24
C LEU A 590 -33.01 8.19 0.31
N GLN A 591 -34.21 8.58 -0.16
CA GLN A 591 -34.81 9.87 0.17
C GLN A 591 -35.20 10.04 1.65
N ASP A 592 -35.48 8.94 2.35
CA ASP A 592 -35.82 8.89 3.78
C ASP A 592 -34.62 8.51 4.67
N ALA A 593 -33.42 8.38 4.09
CA ALA A 593 -32.21 8.00 4.79
C ALA A 593 -31.52 9.21 5.42
N ASP A 594 -30.99 9.03 6.63
CA ASP A 594 -30.00 9.94 7.25
C ASP A 594 -28.57 9.42 7.03
N LYS A 595 -28.41 8.09 6.89
CA LYS A 595 -27.17 7.39 6.56
C LYS A 595 -27.42 6.29 5.54
N ALA A 596 -26.43 6.03 4.69
CA ALA A 596 -26.49 4.97 3.69
C ALA A 596 -25.12 4.30 3.48
N LEU A 597 -25.13 3.00 3.22
CA LEU A 597 -23.92 2.20 3.04
C LEU A 597 -24.16 1.11 1.99
N MET A 598 -23.24 0.98 1.05
CA MET A 598 -23.18 -0.17 0.15
C MET A 598 -22.16 -1.19 0.68
N LEU A 599 -22.55 -2.46 0.63
CA LEU A 599 -21.76 -3.62 1.04
C LEU A 599 -21.81 -4.66 -0.07
N PHE A 600 -20.68 -5.25 -0.43
CA PHE A 600 -20.63 -6.39 -1.35
C PHE A 600 -19.37 -7.21 -1.12
N ASP A 601 -19.43 -8.49 -1.45
CA ASP A 601 -18.24 -9.32 -1.55
C ASP A 601 -17.59 -9.05 -2.92
N ALA A 602 -16.29 -8.79 -2.93
CA ALA A 602 -15.52 -8.47 -4.13
C ALA A 602 -14.29 -9.36 -4.26
N LYS A 603 -13.95 -9.74 -5.48
CA LYS A 603 -12.67 -10.38 -5.82
C LYS A 603 -12.20 -9.86 -7.17
N TRP A 604 -10.93 -9.52 -7.26
CA TRP A 604 -10.31 -9.11 -8.52
C TRP A 604 -8.87 -9.59 -8.65
N GLU A 605 -8.51 -9.85 -9.90
CA GLU A 605 -7.13 -10.00 -10.40
C GLU A 605 -7.08 -9.22 -11.72
N ILE A 606 -6.38 -8.10 -11.70
CA ILE A 606 -6.32 -7.08 -12.75
C ILE A 606 -4.85 -6.70 -12.91
N GLU A 607 -4.40 -6.39 -14.13
CA GLU A 607 -3.03 -5.99 -14.36
C GLU A 607 -2.66 -4.71 -13.58
N LYS A 608 -1.76 -4.89 -12.62
CA LYS A 608 -1.39 -3.84 -11.67
C LYS A 608 -0.81 -2.62 -12.36
N GLY A 609 -1.38 -1.46 -12.08
CA GLY A 609 -0.91 -0.16 -12.53
C GLY A 609 -1.26 0.20 -13.97
N PHE A 610 -2.00 -0.66 -14.69
CA PHE A 610 -2.42 -0.41 -16.08
C PHE A 610 -3.94 -0.55 -16.22
N ASP A 611 -4.46 -1.70 -15.83
CA ASP A 611 -5.88 -2.04 -15.96
C ASP A 611 -6.62 -1.72 -14.65
N TYR A 612 -7.92 -1.49 -14.70
CA TYR A 612 -8.65 -1.11 -13.49
C TYR A 612 -10.16 -1.32 -13.55
N THR A 613 -10.77 -1.41 -12.37
CA THR A 613 -12.22 -1.21 -12.19
C THR A 613 -12.49 0.03 -11.35
N VAL A 614 -13.55 0.76 -11.68
CA VAL A 614 -14.07 1.87 -10.87
C VAL A 614 -15.55 1.68 -10.59
N LEU A 615 -15.97 1.97 -9.36
CA LEU A 615 -17.37 2.07 -8.99
C LEU A 615 -17.81 3.53 -9.17
N GLU A 616 -18.93 3.76 -9.83
CA GLU A 616 -19.48 5.09 -10.04
C GLU A 616 -20.95 5.15 -9.58
N VAL A 617 -21.40 6.35 -9.25
CA VAL A 617 -22.77 6.67 -8.84
C VAL A 617 -23.30 7.85 -9.63
N MET A 618 -24.59 7.83 -9.90
CA MET A 618 -25.32 8.91 -10.56
C MET A 618 -26.54 9.26 -9.73
N GLU A 619 -26.73 10.55 -9.46
CA GLU A 619 -27.95 11.10 -8.87
C GLU A 619 -29.00 11.35 -9.97
N GLU A 620 -30.28 11.41 -9.60
CA GLU A 620 -31.35 11.71 -10.56
C GLU A 620 -31.11 13.05 -11.28
N GLY A 621 -30.90 12.98 -12.61
CA GLY A 621 -30.56 14.14 -13.44
C GLY A 621 -29.09 14.61 -13.37
N GLY A 622 -28.22 13.89 -12.66
CA GLY A 622 -26.80 14.18 -12.52
C GLY A 622 -25.89 13.45 -13.52
N ALA A 623 -24.57 13.62 -13.34
CA ALA A 623 -23.53 12.89 -14.06
C ALA A 623 -22.94 11.75 -13.20
N TRP A 624 -22.34 10.75 -13.85
CA TRP A 624 -21.60 9.71 -13.17
C TRP A 624 -20.40 10.28 -12.42
N THR A 625 -20.31 9.96 -11.14
CA THR A 625 -19.24 10.37 -10.23
C THR A 625 -18.59 9.13 -9.64
N LYS A 626 -17.26 9.11 -9.55
CA LYS A 626 -16.51 7.98 -8.99
C LYS A 626 -16.71 7.87 -7.49
N LEU A 627 -16.93 6.64 -7.01
CA LEU A 627 -16.99 6.28 -5.60
C LEU A 627 -15.68 5.64 -5.16
N CYS A 628 -15.37 5.81 -3.88
CA CYS A 628 -14.24 5.14 -3.25
C CYS A 628 -14.73 4.11 -2.24
N GLY A 629 -14.09 2.94 -2.28
CA GLY A 629 -14.31 1.86 -1.33
C GLY A 629 -13.19 1.81 -0.29
N GLN A 630 -13.34 0.87 0.64
CA GLN A 630 -12.32 0.51 1.59
C GLN A 630 -11.07 -0.07 0.92
N PHE A 631 -11.20 -0.77 -0.22
CA PHE A 631 -10.07 -1.41 -0.90
C PHE A 631 -9.65 -0.74 -2.22
N THR A 632 -10.19 0.44 -2.54
CA THR A 632 -9.70 1.21 -3.69
C THR A 632 -8.38 1.91 -3.35
N ALA A 633 -7.43 1.89 -4.29
CA ALA A 633 -6.12 2.55 -4.17
C ALA A 633 -6.00 3.71 -5.17
N LYS A 634 -5.03 4.61 -4.95
CA LYS A 634 -4.68 5.65 -5.94
C LYS A 634 -4.14 4.99 -7.21
N GLY A 635 -4.82 5.22 -8.34
CA GLY A 635 -4.37 4.72 -9.63
C GLY A 635 -3.11 5.44 -10.12
N THR A 636 -2.39 4.78 -11.02
CA THR A 636 -1.22 5.34 -11.71
C THR A 636 -1.63 6.39 -12.75
N GLU A 637 -0.64 6.99 -13.42
CA GLU A 637 -0.87 7.87 -14.57
C GLU A 637 -1.65 7.16 -15.69
N SER A 638 -1.33 5.88 -15.95
CA SER A 638 -2.04 5.04 -16.92
C SER A 638 -3.51 4.80 -16.54
N GLN A 639 -3.83 4.87 -15.26
CA GLN A 639 -5.17 4.71 -14.71
C GLN A 639 -5.85 6.07 -14.45
N GLY A 640 -5.27 7.17 -14.92
CA GLY A 640 -5.83 8.52 -14.81
C GLY A 640 -5.72 9.17 -13.43
N ASN A 641 -4.86 8.66 -12.54
CA ASN A 641 -4.60 9.18 -11.19
C ASN A 641 -5.83 9.29 -10.26
N PHE A 642 -6.93 8.60 -10.56
CA PHE A 642 -8.10 8.49 -9.68
C PHE A 642 -8.12 7.15 -8.96
N GLN A 643 -9.03 6.98 -8.00
CA GLN A 643 -9.09 5.73 -7.24
C GLN A 643 -9.77 4.60 -7.99
N VAL A 644 -9.15 3.44 -7.86
CA VAL A 644 -9.49 2.25 -8.62
C VAL A 644 -9.30 0.99 -7.80
N TYR A 645 -9.99 -0.07 -8.19
CA TYR A 645 -9.58 -1.44 -7.89
C TYR A 645 -8.46 -1.80 -8.88
N ASP A 646 -7.30 -2.10 -8.33
CA ASP A 646 -6.06 -2.35 -9.05
C ASP A 646 -5.36 -3.61 -8.50
N GLY A 647 -4.57 -4.28 -9.34
CA GLY A 647 -3.81 -5.46 -8.96
C GLY A 647 -4.68 -6.65 -8.53
N ALA A 648 -4.33 -7.29 -7.42
CA ALA A 648 -5.04 -8.47 -6.94
C ALA A 648 -5.52 -8.31 -5.49
N SER A 649 -6.76 -8.69 -5.25
CA SER A 649 -7.40 -8.78 -3.93
C SER A 649 -6.92 -9.94 -3.05
N ASN A 650 -6.25 -10.94 -3.64
CA ASN A 650 -5.82 -12.18 -2.98
C ASN A 650 -6.95 -12.98 -2.31
N GLY A 651 -8.16 -12.91 -2.85
CA GLY A 651 -9.33 -13.63 -2.37
C GLY A 651 -10.57 -12.75 -2.31
N TRP A 652 -11.66 -13.28 -1.75
CA TRP A 652 -12.87 -12.50 -1.52
C TRP A 652 -12.70 -11.56 -0.32
N VAL A 653 -12.99 -10.28 -0.54
CA VAL A 653 -13.00 -9.24 0.50
C VAL A 653 -14.40 -8.63 0.62
N LYS A 654 -14.73 -8.12 1.82
CA LYS A 654 -15.99 -7.42 2.09
C LYS A 654 -15.82 -5.93 1.86
N GLU A 655 -16.22 -5.47 0.69
CA GLU A 655 -16.14 -4.07 0.31
C GLU A 655 -17.23 -3.24 1.01
N ARG A 656 -16.87 -2.02 1.41
CA ARG A 656 -17.70 -1.06 2.14
C ARG A 656 -17.58 0.31 1.50
N VAL A 657 -18.69 0.84 1.00
CA VAL A 657 -18.74 2.15 0.34
C VAL A 657 -19.76 3.04 1.04
N VAL A 658 -19.28 4.10 1.70
CA VAL A 658 -20.12 5.05 2.44
C VAL A 658 -20.89 5.93 1.46
N LEU A 659 -22.22 5.97 1.59
CA LEU A 659 -23.12 6.71 0.71
C LEU A 659 -23.84 7.87 1.42
N ASP A 660 -23.39 8.26 2.62
CA ASP A 660 -24.02 9.32 3.44
C ASP A 660 -24.23 10.64 2.66
N GLN A 661 -23.36 10.99 1.71
CA GLN A 661 -23.51 12.19 0.87
C GLN A 661 -24.70 12.14 -0.12
N PHE A 662 -25.28 10.95 -0.31
CA PHE A 662 -26.46 10.71 -1.15
C PHE A 662 -27.72 10.45 -0.33
N ALA A 663 -27.65 10.56 1.00
CA ALA A 663 -28.82 10.58 1.87
C ALA A 663 -29.80 11.69 1.41
N GLY A 664 -31.08 11.37 1.32
CA GLY A 664 -32.11 12.28 0.80
C GLY A 664 -32.30 12.23 -0.73
N LYS A 665 -31.58 11.36 -1.46
CA LYS A 665 -31.58 11.32 -2.93
C LYS A 665 -32.01 9.97 -3.50
N LYS A 666 -32.22 9.90 -4.82
CA LYS A 666 -32.26 8.65 -5.59
C LYS A 666 -30.97 8.50 -6.37
N VAL A 667 -30.41 7.29 -6.38
CA VAL A 667 -29.14 7.01 -7.03
C VAL A 667 -29.17 5.75 -7.89
N LYS A 668 -28.31 5.72 -8.90
CA LYS A 668 -27.89 4.51 -9.62
C LYS A 668 -26.39 4.32 -9.42
N PHE A 669 -25.93 3.08 -9.42
CA PHE A 669 -24.50 2.78 -9.46
C PHE A 669 -24.13 1.95 -10.68
N ARG A 670 -22.85 2.01 -11.05
CA ARG A 670 -22.26 1.14 -12.06
C ARG A 670 -20.83 0.78 -11.74
N PHE A 671 -20.40 -0.40 -12.15
CA PHE A 671 -18.97 -0.73 -12.25
C PHE A 671 -18.52 -0.51 -13.68
N VAL A 672 -17.35 0.09 -13.86
CA VAL A 672 -16.72 0.31 -15.17
C VAL A 672 -15.34 -0.32 -15.14
N PHE A 673 -15.05 -1.16 -16.14
CA PHE A 673 -13.77 -1.84 -16.29
C PHE A 673 -13.05 -1.36 -17.53
N PHE A 674 -11.74 -1.16 -17.39
CA PHE A 674 -10.84 -0.76 -18.47
C PHE A 674 -9.62 -1.67 -18.49
N SER A 675 -9.22 -2.12 -19.69
CA SER A 675 -7.93 -2.76 -19.92
C SER A 675 -7.18 -2.13 -21.09
N ASP A 676 -5.86 -2.18 -21.03
CA ASP A 676 -4.97 -1.75 -22.09
C ASP A 676 -4.68 -2.88 -23.12
N GLY A 677 -3.70 -2.68 -23.99
CA GLY A 677 -3.38 -3.63 -25.06
C GLY A 677 -2.83 -4.98 -24.61
N PHE A 678 -2.45 -5.14 -23.34
CA PHE A 678 -1.68 -6.28 -22.84
C PHE A 678 -2.13 -6.71 -21.43
N GLY A 679 -1.53 -7.77 -20.88
CA GLY A 679 -1.73 -8.20 -19.48
C GLY A 679 -3.16 -8.58 -19.10
N GLN A 680 -3.65 -9.75 -19.54
CA GLN A 680 -5.02 -10.18 -19.23
C GLN A 680 -5.07 -11.14 -18.02
N GLU A 681 -5.85 -10.77 -17.01
CA GLU A 681 -6.11 -11.55 -15.78
C GLU A 681 -7.60 -11.89 -15.63
N THR A 682 -8.03 -12.42 -14.48
CA THR A 682 -9.41 -12.93 -14.30
C THR A 682 -10.48 -11.84 -14.10
N GLY A 683 -10.09 -10.57 -14.04
CA GLY A 683 -10.99 -9.41 -14.01
C GLY A 683 -11.63 -9.18 -12.64
N PHE A 684 -12.67 -8.36 -12.62
CA PHE A 684 -13.40 -7.99 -11.41
C PHE A 684 -14.69 -8.80 -11.25
N LYS A 685 -14.95 -9.27 -10.02
CA LYS A 685 -16.13 -10.03 -9.63
C LYS A 685 -16.76 -9.44 -8.37
N PHE A 686 -18.08 -9.48 -8.28
CA PHE A 686 -18.79 -9.14 -7.05
C PHE A 686 -20.01 -10.05 -6.80
N ASP A 687 -20.37 -10.15 -5.52
CA ASP A 687 -21.44 -11.00 -4.99
C ASP A 687 -22.07 -10.31 -3.75
N GLU A 688 -23.26 -10.74 -3.33
CA GLU A 688 -23.97 -10.27 -2.12
C GLU A 688 -24.06 -8.73 -1.99
N LEU A 689 -24.27 -8.03 -3.12
CA LEU A 689 -24.34 -6.57 -3.14
C LEU A 689 -25.66 -6.08 -2.55
N LYS A 690 -25.54 -5.28 -1.48
CA LYS A 690 -26.66 -4.61 -0.83
C LYS A 690 -26.38 -3.13 -0.58
N VAL A 691 -27.45 -2.34 -0.62
CA VAL A 691 -27.44 -0.95 -0.14
C VAL A 691 -28.34 -0.87 1.07
N LEU A 692 -27.77 -0.48 2.20
CA LEU A 692 -28.44 -0.26 3.47
C LEU A 692 -28.74 1.24 3.65
N LYS A 693 -29.89 1.55 4.23
CA LYS A 693 -30.27 2.90 4.65
C LYS A 693 -30.82 2.92 6.07
N ALA A 694 -30.56 4.00 6.81
CA ALA A 694 -31.08 4.20 8.17
C ALA A 694 -31.40 5.67 8.39
N GLY A 695 -32.46 5.96 9.14
CA GLY A 695 -32.83 7.32 9.51
C GLY A 695 -34.08 7.40 10.39
N ARG A 696 -34.42 8.61 10.84
CA ARG A 696 -35.63 8.86 11.66
C ARG A 696 -36.92 8.55 10.92
N HIS A 697 -36.92 8.77 9.61
CA HIS A 697 -38.09 8.61 8.74
C HIS A 697 -38.00 7.38 7.85
N THR A 698 -36.99 6.52 8.01
CA THR A 698 -36.98 5.20 7.36
C THR A 698 -38.11 4.38 7.97
N SER A 699 -39.30 4.55 7.40
CA SER A 699 -40.50 3.89 7.88
C SER A 699 -40.25 2.39 7.87
N GLY A 700 -40.59 1.70 8.96
CA GLY A 700 -40.57 0.23 9.04
C GLY A 700 -41.59 -0.45 8.11
N LEU A 701 -42.04 0.26 7.06
CA LEU A 701 -42.73 -0.33 5.94
C LEU A 701 -41.67 -1.04 5.11
N ARG A 702 -41.59 -2.36 5.31
CA ARG A 702 -40.91 -3.28 4.41
C ARG A 702 -41.17 -2.82 2.96
N PRO A 703 -40.14 -2.43 2.18
CA PRO A 703 -40.30 -2.35 0.75
C PRO A 703 -40.85 -3.71 0.29
N ASN A 704 -41.86 -3.69 -0.59
CA ASN A 704 -42.55 -4.86 -1.15
C ASN A 704 -41.75 -6.15 -0.98
N ALA A 705 -42.12 -6.93 0.06
CA ALA A 705 -41.51 -8.17 0.52
C ALA A 705 -40.37 -8.72 -0.36
N VAL A 706 -39.14 -8.24 -0.13
CA VAL A 706 -38.01 -9.17 -0.17
C VAL A 706 -38.31 -10.19 0.92
N MET A 707 -38.43 -11.46 0.55
CA MET A 707 -38.86 -12.48 1.49
C MET A 707 -37.81 -12.65 2.59
N ASP A 708 -38.14 -12.10 3.75
CA ASP A 708 -37.38 -12.27 4.97
C ASP A 708 -37.59 -13.71 5.46
N PHE A 709 -36.60 -14.56 5.19
CA PHE A 709 -36.59 -15.95 5.62
C PHE A 709 -35.73 -16.11 6.87
N GLY A 710 -36.35 -16.40 8.01
CA GLY A 710 -35.63 -16.97 9.14
C GLY A 710 -35.42 -18.45 8.88
N LEU A 711 -34.18 -18.95 8.97
CA LEU A 711 -33.91 -20.39 8.87
C LEU A 711 -32.67 -20.78 9.67
N SER A 712 -32.85 -21.72 10.60
CA SER A 712 -31.78 -22.35 11.39
C SER A 712 -32.15 -23.78 11.77
N ASN A 713 -31.20 -24.57 12.27
CA ASN A 713 -31.47 -25.92 12.76
C ASN A 713 -30.80 -26.14 14.12
N VAL A 714 -31.49 -26.84 15.02
CA VAL A 714 -31.00 -27.16 16.37
C VAL A 714 -31.40 -28.60 16.74
N PRO A 715 -30.48 -29.44 17.25
CA PRO A 715 -29.04 -29.18 17.41
C PRO A 715 -28.27 -29.20 16.08
N ASN A 716 -27.10 -28.55 16.03
CA ASN A 716 -26.13 -28.62 14.94
C ASN A 716 -24.70 -28.60 15.53
N PRO A 717 -23.95 -29.71 15.54
CA PRO A 717 -24.23 -30.97 14.82
C PRO A 717 -25.46 -31.74 15.36
N ALA A 718 -26.16 -32.42 14.45
CA ALA A 718 -27.33 -33.25 14.74
C ALA A 718 -26.98 -34.74 14.70
N THR A 719 -27.64 -35.55 15.52
CA THR A 719 -27.43 -37.01 15.57
C THR A 719 -28.60 -37.76 14.95
N ASN A 720 -29.67 -37.99 15.71
CA ASN A 720 -30.85 -38.75 15.27
C ASN A 720 -32.00 -37.86 14.76
N MET A 721 -32.08 -36.64 15.27
CA MET A 721 -33.10 -35.65 14.90
C MET A 721 -32.52 -34.24 14.92
N THR A 722 -33.11 -33.37 14.10
CA THR A 722 -32.92 -31.92 14.19
C THR A 722 -34.27 -31.22 14.07
N THR A 723 -34.39 -30.08 14.73
CA THR A 723 -35.53 -29.16 14.55
C THR A 723 -35.07 -28.01 13.67
N PHE A 724 -35.70 -27.82 12.52
CA PHE A 724 -35.51 -26.64 11.70
C PHE A 724 -36.44 -25.55 12.18
N LEU A 725 -35.88 -24.45 12.67
CA LEU A 725 -36.63 -23.25 13.03
C LEU A 725 -36.72 -22.37 11.78
N TYR A 726 -37.94 -21.99 11.40
CA TYR A 726 -38.16 -21.19 10.22
C TYR A 726 -39.15 -20.05 10.44
N GLN A 727 -38.99 -18.99 9.66
CA GLN A 727 -39.92 -17.86 9.60
C GLN A 727 -40.12 -17.51 8.13
N LEU A 728 -41.37 -17.61 7.68
CA LEU A 728 -41.77 -17.24 6.33
C LEU A 728 -42.25 -15.79 6.37
N GLY A 729 -41.63 -14.91 5.58
CA GLY A 729 -41.96 -13.48 5.53
C GLY A 729 -43.42 -13.17 5.15
N GLN A 730 -44.18 -14.15 4.65
CA GLN A 730 -45.61 -14.09 4.32
C GLN A 730 -46.36 -15.34 4.81
N LYS A 731 -47.59 -15.17 5.32
CA LYS A 731 -48.41 -16.26 5.90
C LYS A 731 -49.19 -17.13 4.88
N ASN A 732 -49.22 -16.73 3.60
CA ASN A 732 -50.01 -17.40 2.54
C ASN A 732 -49.12 -17.81 1.33
N ILE A 733 -47.96 -18.43 1.59
CA ILE A 733 -47.05 -18.90 0.54
C ILE A 733 -46.85 -20.41 0.67
N GLU A 734 -46.80 -21.10 -0.47
CA GLU A 734 -46.36 -22.49 -0.51
C GLU A 734 -44.84 -22.52 -0.30
N ALA A 735 -44.41 -23.21 0.75
CA ALA A 735 -43.00 -23.32 1.11
C ALA A 735 -42.63 -24.79 1.35
N ARG A 736 -41.42 -25.15 0.96
CA ARG A 736 -40.82 -26.45 1.28
C ARG A 736 -39.43 -26.26 1.86
N LEU A 737 -39.09 -27.06 2.86
CA LEU A 737 -37.73 -27.23 3.33
C LEU A 737 -37.04 -28.27 2.44
N VAL A 738 -35.87 -27.94 1.90
CA VAL A 738 -35.08 -28.82 1.03
C VAL A 738 -33.71 -29.04 1.64
N ILE A 739 -33.26 -30.29 1.71
CA ILE A 739 -31.92 -30.69 2.16
C ILE A 739 -31.16 -31.32 0.99
N ARG A 740 -29.92 -30.88 0.81
CA ARG A 740 -29.01 -31.30 -0.26
C ARG A 740 -27.71 -31.84 0.32
N ASP A 741 -27.12 -32.82 -0.36
CA ASP A 741 -25.76 -33.27 -0.05
C ASP A 741 -24.71 -32.25 -0.54
N VAL A 742 -23.43 -32.50 -0.23
CA VAL A 742 -22.30 -31.61 -0.61
C VAL A 742 -22.13 -31.44 -2.13
N SER A 743 -22.74 -32.30 -2.95
CA SER A 743 -22.74 -32.19 -4.41
C SER A 743 -23.95 -31.41 -4.96
N GLY A 744 -24.83 -30.90 -4.08
CA GLY A 744 -26.01 -30.11 -4.44
C GLY A 744 -27.25 -30.95 -4.80
N ARG A 745 -27.16 -32.28 -4.77
CA ARG A 745 -28.29 -33.18 -5.04
C ARG A 745 -29.29 -33.15 -3.88
N VAL A 746 -30.58 -33.01 -4.20
CA VAL A 746 -31.67 -33.07 -3.19
C VAL A 746 -31.75 -34.48 -2.63
N VAL A 747 -31.50 -34.60 -1.33
CA VAL A 747 -31.58 -35.88 -0.61
C VAL A 747 -32.87 -35.98 0.22
N TRP A 748 -33.51 -34.85 0.52
CA TRP A 748 -34.77 -34.81 1.25
C TRP A 748 -35.50 -33.48 1.02
N GLN A 749 -36.84 -33.51 1.06
CA GLN A 749 -37.67 -32.31 1.03
C GLN A 749 -39.03 -32.54 1.72
N GLN A 750 -39.61 -31.49 2.27
CA GLN A 750 -40.95 -31.52 2.87
C GLN A 750 -41.64 -30.17 2.76
N SER A 751 -42.93 -30.15 2.39
CA SER A 751 -43.77 -28.96 2.48
C SER A 751 -43.93 -28.54 3.94
N ILE A 752 -43.76 -27.26 4.23
CA ILE A 752 -43.85 -26.71 5.59
C ILE A 752 -45.10 -25.84 5.74
N ASP A 753 -45.70 -25.89 6.93
CA ASP A 753 -46.89 -25.10 7.24
C ASP A 753 -46.48 -23.64 7.51
N PRO A 754 -47.03 -22.66 6.77
CA PRO A 754 -46.78 -21.23 6.99
C PRO A 754 -47.19 -20.70 8.37
N GLN A 755 -48.03 -21.43 9.10
CA GLN A 755 -48.48 -21.05 10.44
C GLN A 755 -47.58 -21.61 11.56
N GLN A 756 -46.68 -22.53 11.24
CA GLN A 756 -45.70 -23.06 12.19
C GLN A 756 -44.37 -22.32 12.08
N SER A 757 -43.59 -22.36 13.16
CA SER A 757 -42.24 -21.77 13.24
C SER A 757 -41.13 -22.81 13.26
N SER A 758 -41.48 -24.09 13.15
CA SER A 758 -40.51 -25.16 13.21
C SER A 758 -41.00 -26.46 12.59
N VAL A 759 -40.08 -27.29 12.09
CA VAL A 759 -40.34 -28.67 11.66
C VAL A 759 -39.25 -29.60 12.19
N GLN A 760 -39.64 -30.73 12.77
CA GLN A 760 -38.71 -31.77 13.20
C GLN A 760 -38.47 -32.78 12.07
N VAL A 761 -37.20 -33.13 11.85
CA VAL A 761 -36.79 -34.07 10.82
C VAL A 761 -35.96 -35.19 11.45
N ARG A 762 -36.37 -36.43 11.18
CA ARG A 762 -35.59 -37.63 11.52
C ARG A 762 -34.44 -37.83 10.53
N LEU A 763 -33.25 -38.05 11.07
CA LEU A 763 -32.01 -38.12 10.31
C LEU A 763 -31.57 -39.56 9.98
N ASP A 764 -32.39 -40.56 10.33
CA ASP A 764 -32.17 -41.97 10.01
C ASP A 764 -31.92 -42.27 8.51
N PRO A 765 -32.44 -41.48 7.54
CA PRO A 765 -32.11 -41.65 6.12
C PRO A 765 -30.76 -41.07 5.68
N PHE A 766 -30.10 -40.25 6.50
CA PHE A 766 -28.90 -39.49 6.12
C PHE A 766 -27.63 -40.13 6.72
N THR A 767 -26.54 -40.19 5.94
CA THR A 767 -25.22 -40.62 6.42
C THR A 767 -24.54 -39.52 7.23
N SER A 768 -23.54 -39.85 8.06
CA SER A 768 -22.69 -38.83 8.70
C SER A 768 -22.03 -37.95 7.65
N GLY A 769 -22.04 -36.63 7.85
CA GLY A 769 -21.50 -35.69 6.87
C GLY A 769 -22.11 -34.30 6.93
N MET A 770 -21.70 -33.46 5.98
CA MET A 770 -22.20 -32.10 5.82
C MET A 770 -23.36 -32.08 4.83
N TYR A 771 -24.41 -31.34 5.16
CA TYR A 771 -25.58 -31.12 4.32
C TYR A 771 -25.92 -29.64 4.28
N PHE A 772 -26.54 -29.21 3.18
CA PHE A 772 -27.05 -27.85 3.03
C PHE A 772 -28.57 -27.89 2.99
N TYR A 773 -29.21 -26.89 3.60
CA TYR A 773 -30.65 -26.80 3.63
C TYR A 773 -31.15 -25.38 3.40
N ARG A 774 -32.30 -25.23 2.74
CA ARG A 774 -32.94 -23.95 2.48
C ARG A 774 -34.46 -24.09 2.41
N LEU A 775 -35.16 -22.97 2.55
CA LEU A 775 -36.57 -22.86 2.20
C LEU A 775 -36.69 -22.51 0.72
N GLU A 776 -37.53 -23.24 0.00
CA GLU A 776 -37.91 -22.91 -1.37
C GLU A 776 -39.39 -22.57 -1.40
N THR A 777 -39.75 -21.48 -2.07
CA THR A 777 -41.14 -21.05 -2.22
C THR A 777 -41.43 -20.66 -3.68
N ASN A 778 -42.70 -20.53 -4.02
CA ASN A 778 -43.12 -20.07 -5.34
C ASN A 778 -42.79 -18.60 -5.65
N LYS A 779 -42.19 -17.85 -4.71
CA LYS A 779 -41.82 -16.43 -4.88
C LYS A 779 -40.34 -16.13 -4.67
N GLY A 780 -39.50 -17.14 -4.40
CA GLY A 780 -38.10 -16.97 -3.99
C GLY A 780 -37.65 -17.98 -2.92
N ASN A 781 -36.35 -18.04 -2.65
CA ASN A 781 -35.74 -19.02 -1.73
C ASN A 781 -35.00 -18.32 -0.57
N SER A 782 -34.85 -19.00 0.55
CA SER A 782 -33.92 -18.55 1.60
C SER A 782 -32.48 -18.79 1.17
N GLY A 783 -31.54 -18.06 1.80
CA GLY A 783 -30.12 -18.45 1.77
C GLY A 783 -29.93 -19.89 2.28
N SER A 784 -28.92 -20.57 1.75
CA SER A 784 -28.57 -21.93 2.17
C SER A 784 -27.86 -21.91 3.53
N LYS A 785 -28.25 -22.82 4.40
CA LYS A 785 -27.63 -23.03 5.72
C LYS A 785 -26.99 -24.41 5.78
N LYS A 786 -25.97 -24.57 6.63
CA LYS A 786 -25.20 -25.80 6.78
C LYS A 786 -25.66 -26.57 8.01
N MET A 787 -25.86 -27.87 7.87
CA MET A 787 -26.08 -28.83 8.95
C MET A 787 -24.97 -29.89 8.90
N VAL A 788 -24.47 -30.29 10.06
CA VAL A 788 -23.55 -31.44 10.20
C VAL A 788 -24.29 -32.57 10.89
N ILE A 789 -24.28 -33.77 10.31
CA ILE A 789 -24.84 -34.98 10.90
C ILE A 789 -23.69 -35.85 11.42
N ILE A 790 -23.75 -36.23 12.69
CA ILE A 790 -22.78 -37.09 13.35
C ILE A 790 -23.54 -38.31 13.89
N ARG A 791 -23.25 -39.50 13.38
CA ARG A 791 -23.73 -40.77 13.96
C ARG A 791 -22.72 -41.39 14.89
#